data_AF-A0A1F5YY82-F1
#
_entry.id   AF-A0A1F5YY82-F1
#
_cell.length_a   1.000
_cell.length_b   1.000
_cell.length_c   1.000
_cell.angle_alpha   90.00
_cell.angle_beta   90.00
_cell.angle_gamma   90.00
#
_symmetry.space_group_name_H-M   'P 1'
#
loop_
_entity.id
_entity.type
_entity.pdbx_description
1 polymer ?
#
loop_
_entity_poly.entity_id
_entity_poly.type
_entity_poly.pdbx_seq_one_letter_code
_entity_poly.pdbx_strand_id
1 'polypeptide(L)'
;MNNTLPDEIRYSRNPALDFTRGIAVLLMVFSHTVFFLHDGSSPILNLAALAGNISVFSIFFFVSGSATYIRHLVHNRRQYGKRQYLLRILSLLTGYYAIAVISAMKSYPPESVPAMFSLIGRILIFITVPSFSEFLLPFIAVYITLPFLTPLYRKIAHSIPVALVSSAAAFVAGYLLFGLKTGSPVREYLALFAGSDGLLRFPVLQYFPVFAAGLVWGRHITDIGSGVKRVRILTGGAVLFLSLTVAALITSTFFPAAIIAPLNRWPPSLGFLTVGLGVIFTIMAVRETVPETRRISIILKAVSYLGIDSFDIYVVHMLILLAYAWMNGSVTSALLPVITGYIIVLCGSALISALNFAGSGPVRSFRVSIGHHGRYRIKRRYIAALLLAGLASGTSLLNPAGVPTVGGFISPKALIGPESPPLPDSASDSVPWFDTEFGYSRQIVITNTEPVLPLAKGEVVSVTLDHGAWVTDGKSDPAGLDLTTVYWNGSEYIPVSSVLVSPDSTEGKISLRLEHAIYPHLSDNRYFLYYGSDTRPADRIAQMSATEKSYRTVLKEERQPDLGLTADRKWLMKGYGPSQLTLKVSDRQAGEGNYSLSLTGTGGVEFPADPSGITTYSIDTAGLPAGFYAFIIAGGSGRKSRTLTFRISYPVYVSWTLDWEGWDVPDSGLDALDGLSWEFGIPYTHYFNPRIYLPGVLPPGRAQRLTEWVLRRYTGLGEEIGLHLHMHYDLVSAAGVGVRYQPHWGYRSADGYDVPSTVYEPAEFARILDYGLSLIAENGLPKPSGFRAGGWYADSGMLEVLSESGFLYDSSGHDRMLWNGQAESPWDLNPQSQPYYPSRTDQNAPADKSRLLLEIPNTAGNTNENTAAEILSVLKTVYDGNPVMKPQAVTLMTHPQWYLKEVPVAREVLKVLRQHSFTRNSGPVIFVTAGDIYNIWK
;
A
#
# COMPACT_ATOMS: atom_id res chain seq x y z
N MET A 1 88.50 29.41 5.13
CA MET A 1 88.13 28.04 4.69
C MET A 1 87.30 27.39 5.77
N ASN A 2 86.23 26.70 5.36
CA ASN A 2 85.36 25.78 6.09
C ASN A 2 84.49 26.32 7.23
N ASN A 3 83.37 26.95 6.84
CA ASN A 3 82.12 26.91 7.61
C ASN A 3 81.29 25.71 7.14
N THR A 4 81.28 24.67 7.96
CA THR A 4 80.34 23.55 7.86
C THR A 4 78.95 24.02 8.29
N LEU A 5 78.03 24.10 7.32
CA LEU A 5 76.58 24.17 7.59
C LEU A 5 76.10 22.82 8.14
N PRO A 6 75.15 22.77 9.08
CA PRO A 6 74.65 21.52 9.65
C PRO A 6 73.80 20.76 8.63
N ASP A 7 74.27 19.56 8.27
CA ASP A 7 73.46 18.51 7.66
C ASP A 7 72.41 17.98 8.65
N GLU A 8 71.28 17.50 8.10
CA GLU A 8 70.18 16.75 8.74
C GLU A 8 69.04 17.53 9.45
N ILE A 9 68.23 18.27 8.69
CA ILE A 9 66.77 18.21 8.94
C ILE A 9 66.27 16.89 8.33
N ARG A 10 66.31 15.82 9.13
CA ARG A 10 65.56 14.59 8.86
C ARG A 10 64.08 14.96 8.78
N TYR A 11 63.50 14.94 7.58
CA TYR A 11 62.08 15.22 7.40
C TYR A 11 61.27 14.14 8.09
N SER A 12 60.81 14.46 9.30
CA SER A 12 60.00 13.59 10.15
C SER A 12 58.61 13.42 9.54
N ARG A 13 58.03 12.23 9.69
CA ARG A 13 56.64 11.99 9.31
C ARG A 13 55.74 12.94 10.09
N ASN A 14 54.69 13.47 9.46
CA ASN A 14 53.74 14.35 10.14
C ASN A 14 52.71 13.50 10.94
N PRO A 15 52.70 13.57 12.29
CA PRO A 15 51.82 12.73 13.10
C PRO A 15 50.33 13.00 12.89
N ALA A 16 49.92 14.22 12.53
CA ALA A 16 48.53 14.55 12.27
C ALA A 16 48.03 13.90 10.96
N LEU A 17 48.86 13.87 9.92
CA LEU A 17 48.54 13.17 8.67
C LEU A 17 48.50 11.64 8.85
N ASP A 18 49.44 11.07 9.61
CA ASP A 18 49.45 9.64 9.92
C ASP A 18 48.22 9.26 10.78
N PHE A 19 47.86 10.07 11.79
CA PHE A 19 46.65 9.86 12.59
C PHE A 19 45.37 9.93 11.74
N THR A 20 45.24 10.96 10.90
CA THR A 20 44.07 11.16 10.03
C THR A 20 43.89 9.99 9.07
N ARG A 21 45.00 9.50 8.50
CA ARG A 21 45.00 8.29 7.67
C ARG A 21 44.64 7.03 8.48
N GLY A 22 45.07 6.96 9.74
CA GLY A 22 44.71 5.87 10.66
C GLY A 22 43.22 5.78 10.94
N ILE A 23 42.54 6.93 11.13
CA ILE A 23 41.08 6.97 11.26
C ILE A 23 40.40 6.45 9.98
N ALA A 24 40.90 6.84 8.80
CA ALA A 24 40.38 6.32 7.54
C ALA A 24 40.57 4.78 7.43
N VAL A 25 41.68 4.23 7.91
CA VAL A 25 41.89 2.77 7.97
C VAL A 25 40.85 2.10 8.88
N LEU A 26 40.59 2.65 10.07
CA LEU A 26 39.58 2.09 10.98
C LEU A 26 38.19 2.05 10.34
N LEU A 27 37.78 3.16 9.71
CA LEU A 27 36.49 3.27 9.02
C LEU A 27 36.39 2.38 7.78
N MET A 28 37.47 2.27 7.01
CA MET A 28 37.56 1.42 5.82
C MET A 28 37.39 -0.06 6.19
N VAL A 29 38.20 -0.54 7.15
CA VAL A 29 38.13 -1.93 7.60
C VAL A 29 36.75 -2.22 8.18
N PHE A 30 36.17 -1.30 8.96
CA PHE A 30 34.83 -1.45 9.50
C PHE A 30 33.77 -1.58 8.39
N SER A 31 33.79 -0.68 7.41
CA SER A 31 32.81 -0.66 6.31
C SER A 31 32.88 -1.94 5.48
N HIS A 32 34.09 -2.43 5.21
CA HIS A 32 34.27 -3.71 4.52
C HIS A 32 33.85 -4.89 5.40
N THR A 33 34.17 -4.90 6.69
CA THR A 33 33.70 -5.98 7.58
C THR A 33 32.18 -6.04 7.65
N VAL A 34 31.48 -4.90 7.77
CA VAL A 34 30.02 -4.87 7.69
C VAL A 34 29.54 -5.42 6.35
N PHE A 35 30.14 -5.01 5.23
CA PHE A 35 29.78 -5.54 3.90
C PHE A 35 29.90 -7.08 3.80
N PHE A 36 30.93 -7.67 4.40
CA PHE A 36 31.19 -9.11 4.29
C PHE A 36 30.48 -9.96 5.35
N LEU A 37 30.16 -9.42 6.52
CA LEU A 37 29.65 -10.20 7.67
C LEU A 37 28.20 -9.88 8.06
N HIS A 38 27.62 -8.76 7.63
CA HIS A 38 26.27 -8.33 8.04
C HIS A 38 25.23 -8.53 6.93
N ASP A 39 24.01 -8.90 7.29
CA ASP A 39 22.91 -9.16 6.35
C ASP A 39 22.11 -7.92 5.91
N GLY A 40 22.45 -6.75 6.46
CA GLY A 40 21.80 -5.47 6.13
C GLY A 40 20.63 -5.11 7.05
N SER A 41 20.26 -5.95 8.01
CA SER A 41 19.09 -5.73 8.88
C SER A 41 19.29 -4.66 9.97
N SER A 42 20.51 -4.41 10.45
CA SER A 42 20.81 -3.44 11.52
C SER A 42 21.00 -2.00 10.99
N PRO A 43 20.12 -1.05 11.36
CA PRO A 43 20.25 0.35 10.95
C PRO A 43 21.52 1.02 11.47
N ILE A 44 21.96 0.65 12.67
CA ILE A 44 23.13 1.25 13.33
C ILE A 44 24.42 0.86 12.61
N LEU A 45 24.55 -0.42 12.22
CA LEU A 45 25.70 -0.89 11.44
C LEU A 45 25.73 -0.26 10.05
N ASN A 46 24.58 -0.16 9.40
CA ASN A 46 24.46 0.47 8.08
C ASN A 46 24.82 1.96 8.13
N LEU A 47 24.37 2.69 9.16
CA LEU A 47 24.72 4.10 9.35
C LEU A 47 26.22 4.29 9.58
N ALA A 48 26.85 3.44 10.40
CA ALA A 48 28.28 3.49 10.65
C ALA A 48 29.13 3.13 9.41
N ALA A 49 28.71 2.13 8.63
CA ALA A 49 29.35 1.78 7.35
C ALA A 49 29.16 2.88 6.30
N LEU A 50 28.00 3.54 6.28
CA LEU A 50 27.73 4.68 5.41
C LEU A 50 28.68 5.84 5.69
N ALA A 51 28.96 6.14 6.96
CA ALA A 51 29.95 7.16 7.33
C ALA A 51 31.34 6.88 6.74
N GLY A 52 31.78 5.62 6.73
CA GLY A 52 33.01 5.20 6.07
C GLY A 52 32.95 5.33 4.55
N ASN A 53 31.86 4.85 3.94
CA ASN A 53 31.62 4.92 2.49
C ASN A 53 31.61 6.35 1.93
N ILE A 54 31.21 7.34 2.73
CA ILE A 54 31.18 8.75 2.34
C ILE A 54 32.54 9.42 2.51
N SER A 55 33.30 9.10 3.55
CA SER A 55 34.45 9.91 3.97
C SER A 55 35.83 9.33 3.65
N VAL A 56 35.98 7.99 3.65
CA VAL A 56 37.29 7.32 3.63
C VAL A 56 38.13 7.67 2.40
N PHE A 57 37.52 7.68 1.21
CA PHE A 57 38.25 7.99 -0.02
C PHE A 57 38.79 9.41 -0.01
N SER A 58 37.94 10.38 0.34
CA SER A 58 38.32 11.78 0.43
C SER A 58 39.48 11.97 1.40
N ILE A 59 39.46 11.29 2.56
CA ILE A 59 40.55 11.35 3.54
C ILE A 59 41.87 10.86 2.95
N PHE A 60 41.89 9.67 2.35
CA PHE A 60 43.10 9.12 1.75
C PHE A 60 43.63 10.00 0.60
N PHE A 61 42.73 10.52 -0.24
CA PHE A 61 43.10 11.32 -1.40
C PHE A 61 43.65 12.69 -0.99
N PHE A 62 43.05 13.34 0.00
CA PHE A 62 43.55 14.57 0.61
C PHE A 62 44.94 14.37 1.23
N VAL A 63 45.09 13.34 2.09
CA VAL A 63 46.38 13.04 2.73
C VAL A 63 47.45 12.68 1.69
N SER A 64 47.06 12.03 0.57
CA SER A 64 47.97 11.80 -0.57
C SER A 64 48.42 13.10 -1.23
N GLY A 65 47.52 14.09 -1.38
CA GLY A 65 47.89 15.45 -1.81
C GLY A 65 48.91 16.10 -0.88
N SER A 66 48.65 16.09 0.43
CA SER A 66 49.58 16.68 1.41
C SER A 66 50.93 15.97 1.43
N ALA A 67 50.95 14.64 1.38
CA ALA A 67 52.19 13.86 1.30
C ALA A 67 52.97 14.12 0.00
N THR A 68 52.27 14.29 -1.12
CA THR A 68 52.87 14.66 -2.41
C THR A 68 53.59 15.99 -2.31
N TYR A 69 52.98 17.01 -1.71
CA TYR A 69 53.66 18.30 -1.52
C TYR A 69 54.93 18.14 -0.67
N ILE A 70 54.78 17.59 0.55
CA ILE A 70 55.89 17.46 1.52
C ILE A 70 57.06 16.70 0.92
N ARG A 71 56.77 15.61 0.20
CA ARG A 71 57.81 14.72 -0.32
C ARG A 71 58.41 15.22 -1.62
N HIS A 72 57.61 15.76 -2.53
CA HIS A 72 58.00 15.97 -3.93
C HIS A 72 58.04 17.43 -4.40
N LEU A 73 57.39 18.37 -3.72
CA LEU A 73 57.21 19.75 -4.23
C LEU A 73 57.95 20.84 -3.44
N VAL A 74 58.40 20.57 -2.20
CA VAL A 74 59.20 21.51 -1.36
C VAL A 74 60.53 21.89 -2.05
N HIS A 75 60.91 23.18 -1.97
CA HIS A 75 62.10 23.76 -2.62
C HIS A 75 63.43 23.18 -2.10
N ASN A 76 64.49 23.24 -2.92
CA ASN A 76 65.86 22.74 -2.70
C ASN A 76 66.14 21.23 -2.85
N ARG A 77 65.21 20.42 -3.33
CA ARG A 77 65.52 19.01 -3.64
C ARG A 77 65.86 18.83 -5.12
N ARG A 78 67.15 18.58 -5.40
CA ARG A 78 67.58 17.89 -6.62
C ARG A 78 66.68 16.67 -6.82
N GLN A 79 66.04 16.64 -7.98
CA GLN A 79 65.16 15.60 -8.51
C GLN A 79 65.14 14.29 -7.70
N TYR A 80 64.01 14.01 -7.05
CA TYR A 80 63.65 12.62 -6.80
C TYR A 80 63.71 11.87 -8.13
N GLY A 81 64.60 10.89 -8.24
CA GLY A 81 64.79 10.15 -9.49
C GLY A 81 63.48 9.50 -9.94
N LYS A 82 63.20 9.53 -11.26
CA LYS A 82 62.04 8.89 -11.91
C LYS A 82 61.75 7.47 -11.36
N ARG A 83 62.80 6.77 -10.93
CA ARG A 83 62.77 5.47 -10.24
C ARG A 83 61.84 5.41 -9.03
N GLN A 84 61.76 6.43 -8.17
CA GLN A 84 60.93 6.35 -6.96
C GLN A 84 59.43 6.48 -7.26
N TYR A 85 59.06 7.30 -8.25
CA TYR A 85 57.69 7.37 -8.75
C TYR A 85 57.29 6.04 -9.37
N LEU A 86 58.16 5.48 -10.22
CA LEU A 86 57.96 4.16 -10.83
C LEU A 86 57.76 3.06 -9.78
N LEU A 87 58.63 2.99 -8.76
CA LEU A 87 58.50 1.99 -7.70
C LEU A 87 57.20 2.14 -6.89
N ARG A 88 56.70 3.37 -6.70
CA ARG A 88 55.42 3.60 -6.03
C ARG A 88 54.25 3.17 -6.92
N ILE A 89 54.28 3.51 -8.20
CA ILE A 89 53.28 3.07 -9.20
C ILE A 89 53.23 1.55 -9.24
N LEU A 90 54.38 0.89 -9.38
CA LEU A 90 54.48 -0.57 -9.39
C LEU A 90 53.92 -1.18 -8.09
N SER A 91 54.23 -0.61 -6.93
CA SER A 91 53.67 -1.07 -5.66
C SER A 91 52.14 -0.97 -5.62
N LEU A 92 51.55 0.13 -6.09
CA LEU A 92 50.10 0.30 -6.13
C LEU A 92 49.46 -0.65 -7.16
N LEU A 93 50.09 -0.83 -8.32
CA LEU A 93 49.65 -1.79 -9.34
C LEU A 93 49.68 -3.23 -8.84
N THR A 94 50.72 -3.62 -8.09
CA THR A 94 50.77 -4.95 -7.47
C THR A 94 49.61 -5.15 -6.49
N GLY A 95 49.30 -4.16 -5.65
CA GLY A 95 48.14 -4.23 -4.75
C GLY A 95 46.82 -4.32 -5.52
N TYR A 96 46.67 -3.52 -6.58
CA TYR A 96 45.52 -3.55 -7.47
C TYR A 96 45.32 -4.94 -8.08
N TYR A 97 46.34 -5.48 -8.76
CA TYR A 97 46.24 -6.78 -9.42
C TYR A 97 46.01 -7.92 -8.44
N ALA A 98 46.63 -7.89 -7.26
CA ALA A 98 46.41 -8.92 -6.25
C ALA A 98 44.94 -8.99 -5.82
N ILE A 99 44.32 -7.85 -5.51
CA ILE A 99 42.92 -7.80 -5.07
C ILE A 99 41.98 -8.04 -6.26
N ALA A 100 42.25 -7.43 -7.41
CA ALA A 100 41.40 -7.55 -8.60
C ALA A 100 41.31 -9.00 -9.09
N VAL A 101 42.45 -9.68 -9.25
CA VAL A 101 42.47 -11.08 -9.72
C VAL A 101 41.75 -11.98 -8.72
N ILE A 102 42.07 -11.89 -7.42
CA ILE A 102 41.44 -12.73 -6.39
C ILE A 102 39.94 -12.42 -6.27
N SER A 103 39.52 -11.16 -6.35
CA SER A 103 38.10 -10.83 -6.32
C SER A 103 37.35 -11.38 -7.53
N ALA A 104 37.97 -11.34 -8.72
CA ALA A 104 37.33 -11.76 -9.96
C ALA A 104 37.22 -13.30 -10.10
N MET A 105 38.19 -14.04 -9.55
CA MET A 105 38.24 -15.50 -9.66
C MET A 105 37.06 -16.23 -9.00
N LYS A 106 36.39 -15.64 -7.98
CA LYS A 106 35.19 -16.24 -7.37
C LYS A 106 34.02 -16.36 -8.35
N SER A 107 33.96 -15.51 -9.37
CA SER A 107 32.81 -15.42 -10.27
C SER A 107 32.83 -16.41 -11.45
N TYR A 108 33.84 -17.27 -11.53
CA TYR A 108 34.03 -18.19 -12.66
C TYR A 108 34.26 -19.62 -12.17
N PRO A 109 33.50 -20.61 -12.70
CA PRO A 109 33.80 -22.01 -12.44
C PRO A 109 35.16 -22.39 -13.03
N PRO A 110 35.93 -23.28 -12.37
CA PRO A 110 37.27 -23.69 -12.80
C PRO A 110 37.34 -24.37 -14.18
N GLU A 111 36.19 -24.73 -14.77
CA GLU A 111 36.10 -25.57 -15.97
C GLU A 111 36.37 -24.82 -17.30
N SER A 112 36.60 -23.49 -17.29
CA SER A 112 36.87 -22.70 -18.51
C SER A 112 38.16 -21.88 -18.45
N VAL A 113 39.31 -22.57 -18.45
CA VAL A 113 40.66 -21.97 -18.46
C VAL A 113 40.82 -20.81 -19.48
N PRO A 114 40.29 -20.87 -20.73
CA PRO A 114 40.37 -19.74 -21.66
C PRO A 114 39.60 -18.49 -21.21
N ALA A 115 38.45 -18.65 -20.55
CA ALA A 115 37.67 -17.52 -20.04
C ALA A 115 38.39 -16.84 -18.86
N MET A 116 39.06 -17.62 -18.01
CA MET A 116 39.91 -17.11 -16.93
C MET A 116 41.07 -16.26 -17.47
N PHE A 117 41.78 -16.71 -18.51
CA PHE A 117 42.86 -15.93 -19.13
C PHE A 117 42.33 -14.64 -19.79
N SER A 118 41.16 -14.70 -20.44
CA SER A 118 40.50 -13.51 -21.00
C SER A 118 40.15 -12.48 -19.91
N LEU A 119 39.60 -12.94 -18.78
CA LEU A 119 39.29 -12.09 -17.64
C LEU A 119 40.54 -11.42 -17.04
N ILE A 120 41.60 -12.19 -16.80
CA ILE A 120 42.88 -11.67 -16.31
C ILE A 120 43.43 -10.63 -17.31
N GLY A 121 43.40 -10.94 -18.60
CA GLY A 121 43.79 -10.01 -19.67
C GLY A 121 43.03 -8.69 -19.58
N ARG A 122 41.70 -8.73 -19.46
CA ARG A 122 40.84 -7.54 -19.31
C ARG A 122 41.11 -6.76 -18.02
N ILE A 123 41.50 -7.42 -16.93
CA ILE A 123 41.90 -6.76 -15.67
C ILE A 123 43.23 -6.03 -15.82
N LEU A 124 44.21 -6.66 -16.49
CA LEU A 124 45.54 -6.08 -16.73
C LEU A 124 45.48 -4.79 -17.56
N ILE A 125 44.51 -4.69 -18.46
CA ILE A 125 44.28 -3.50 -19.30
C ILE A 125 43.14 -2.61 -18.79
N PHE A 126 42.68 -2.77 -17.54
CA PHE A 126 41.66 -1.95 -16.87
C PHE A 126 40.28 -1.87 -17.55
N ILE A 127 39.95 -2.81 -18.44
CA ILE A 127 38.58 -2.94 -18.96
C ILE A 127 37.68 -3.49 -17.86
N THR A 128 38.16 -4.53 -17.18
CA THR A 128 37.47 -5.07 -16.00
C THR A 128 38.19 -4.59 -14.76
N VAL A 129 37.52 -3.81 -13.93
CA VAL A 129 38.04 -3.34 -12.64
C VAL A 129 37.11 -3.88 -11.54
N PRO A 130 37.48 -4.98 -10.87
CA PRO A 130 36.69 -5.60 -9.82
C PRO A 130 36.54 -4.68 -8.60
N SER A 131 35.43 -4.83 -7.89
CA SER A 131 35.11 -4.06 -6.67
C SER A 131 36.23 -4.15 -5.63
N PHE A 132 36.33 -3.12 -4.78
CA PHE A 132 37.38 -2.90 -3.79
C PHE A 132 38.78 -2.59 -4.36
N SER A 133 39.08 -2.92 -5.62
CA SER A 133 40.38 -2.65 -6.25
C SER A 133 40.44 -1.29 -6.96
N GLU A 134 39.28 -0.78 -7.41
CA GLU A 134 39.11 0.48 -8.15
C GLU A 134 39.63 1.71 -7.40
N PHE A 135 39.61 1.65 -6.06
CA PHE A 135 40.10 2.70 -5.18
C PHE A 135 41.57 3.07 -5.43
N LEU A 136 42.41 2.13 -5.87
CA LEU A 136 43.85 2.38 -6.07
C LEU A 136 44.14 3.16 -7.36
N LEU A 137 43.24 3.12 -8.34
CA LEU A 137 43.47 3.70 -9.67
C LEU A 137 43.65 5.22 -9.64
N PRO A 138 42.89 6.01 -8.85
CA PRO A 138 43.13 7.45 -8.72
C PRO A 138 44.52 7.80 -8.19
N PHE A 139 45.04 7.02 -7.23
CA PHE A 139 46.40 7.22 -6.73
C PHE A 139 47.42 6.92 -7.82
N ILE A 140 47.25 5.83 -8.56
CA ILE A 140 48.11 5.48 -9.70
C ILE A 140 48.11 6.61 -10.74
N ALA A 141 46.94 7.11 -11.12
CA ALA A 141 46.79 8.21 -12.09
C ALA A 141 47.51 9.49 -11.64
N VAL A 142 47.37 9.89 -10.37
CA VAL A 142 48.09 11.05 -9.82
C VAL A 142 49.61 10.82 -9.85
N TYR A 143 50.09 9.63 -9.47
CA TYR A 143 51.54 9.35 -9.50
C TYR A 143 52.12 9.27 -10.92
N ILE A 144 51.32 8.87 -11.92
CA ILE A 144 51.70 8.91 -13.33
C ILE A 144 51.82 10.35 -13.83
N THR A 145 50.91 11.25 -13.43
CA THR A 145 50.92 12.65 -13.86
C THR A 145 51.99 13.49 -13.16
N LEU A 146 52.44 13.10 -11.97
CA LEU A 146 53.39 13.87 -11.15
C LEU A 146 54.66 14.33 -11.91
N PRO A 147 55.40 13.47 -12.62
CA PRO A 147 56.61 13.88 -13.35
C PRO A 147 56.36 14.95 -14.42
N PHE A 148 55.15 14.99 -14.99
CA PHE A 148 54.79 15.87 -16.10
C PHE A 148 54.12 17.16 -15.62
N LEU A 149 53.31 17.08 -14.57
CA LEU A 149 52.49 18.20 -14.05
C LEU A 149 53.08 18.83 -12.77
N THR A 150 54.32 18.51 -12.40
CA THR A 150 55.00 19.09 -11.22
C THR A 150 54.91 20.63 -11.17
N PRO A 151 55.13 21.40 -12.25
CA PRO A 151 55.01 22.86 -12.21
C PRO A 151 53.60 23.33 -11.85
N LEU A 152 52.57 22.67 -12.40
CA LEU A 152 51.17 22.97 -12.11
C LEU A 152 50.83 22.65 -10.65
N TYR A 153 51.21 21.47 -10.16
CA TYR A 153 50.96 21.09 -8.76
C TYR A 153 51.66 22.02 -7.77
N ARG A 154 52.85 22.53 -8.11
CA ARG A 154 53.50 23.58 -7.32
C ARG A 154 52.69 24.87 -7.32
N LYS A 155 52.22 25.35 -8.48
CA LYS A 155 51.36 26.55 -8.54
C LYS A 155 50.07 26.39 -7.73
N ILE A 156 49.42 25.23 -7.82
CA ILE A 156 48.22 24.88 -7.04
C ILE A 156 48.53 24.93 -5.54
N ALA A 157 49.60 24.28 -5.10
CA ALA A 157 49.97 24.30 -3.69
C ALA A 157 50.31 25.71 -3.18
N HIS A 158 50.83 26.58 -4.06
CA HIS A 158 51.28 27.91 -3.67
C HIS A 158 50.23 29.03 -3.79
N SER A 159 49.10 28.80 -4.45
CA SER A 159 48.10 29.83 -4.72
C SER A 159 46.68 29.27 -4.58
N ILE A 160 45.95 29.77 -3.58
CA ILE A 160 44.54 29.39 -3.34
C ILE A 160 43.67 29.68 -4.58
N PRO A 161 43.78 30.85 -5.25
CA PRO A 161 43.04 31.10 -6.50
C PRO A 161 43.33 30.06 -7.59
N VAL A 162 44.60 29.68 -7.78
CA VAL A 162 44.97 28.66 -8.79
C VAL A 162 44.41 27.30 -8.40
N ALA A 163 44.42 26.96 -7.11
CA ALA A 163 43.82 25.73 -6.60
C ALA A 163 42.31 25.69 -6.86
N LEU A 164 41.59 26.78 -6.59
CA LEU A 164 40.14 26.87 -6.83
C LEU A 164 39.80 26.77 -8.32
N VAL A 165 40.48 27.54 -9.18
CA VAL A 165 40.25 27.50 -10.64
C VAL A 165 40.57 26.13 -11.21
N SER A 166 41.68 25.52 -10.80
CA SER A 166 42.07 24.18 -11.27
C SER A 166 41.09 23.10 -10.77
N SER A 167 40.59 23.24 -9.54
CA SER A 167 39.56 22.37 -8.96
C SER A 167 38.24 22.47 -9.71
N ALA A 168 37.77 23.69 -9.97
CA ALA A 168 36.54 23.94 -10.72
C ALA A 168 36.66 23.44 -12.16
N ALA A 169 37.77 23.73 -12.85
CA ALA A 169 38.00 23.26 -14.21
C ALA A 169 38.02 21.73 -14.31
N ALA A 170 38.72 21.05 -13.40
CA ALA A 170 38.72 19.59 -13.35
C ALA A 170 37.33 19.01 -13.06
N PHE A 171 36.61 19.58 -12.08
CA PHE A 171 35.28 19.11 -11.70
C PHE A 171 34.26 19.28 -12.84
N VAL A 172 34.24 20.44 -13.48
CA VAL A 172 33.37 20.73 -14.64
C VAL A 172 33.73 19.81 -15.82
N ALA A 173 35.02 19.66 -16.14
CA ALA A 173 35.46 18.74 -17.17
C ALA A 173 35.01 17.29 -16.87
N GLY A 174 35.12 16.85 -15.62
CA GLY A 174 34.64 15.54 -15.19
C GLY A 174 33.13 15.36 -15.42
N TYR A 175 32.31 16.34 -15.06
CA TYR A 175 30.86 16.28 -15.27
C TYR A 175 30.46 16.34 -16.75
N LEU A 176 31.13 17.16 -17.57
CA LEU A 176 30.90 17.20 -19.01
C LEU A 176 31.25 15.85 -19.66
N LEU A 177 32.37 15.26 -19.27
CA LEU A 177 32.81 13.95 -19.75
C LEU A 177 31.90 12.82 -19.26
N PHE A 178 31.37 12.90 -18.04
CA PHE A 178 30.43 11.91 -17.50
C PHE A 178 29.16 11.79 -18.36
N GLY A 179 28.68 12.90 -18.92
CA GLY A 179 27.50 12.92 -19.79
C GLY A 179 27.70 12.29 -21.18
N LEU A 180 28.93 11.92 -21.56
CA LEU A 180 29.21 11.33 -22.86
C LEU A 180 28.85 9.84 -22.88
N LYS A 181 27.98 9.46 -23.81
CA LYS A 181 27.64 8.05 -24.06
C LYS A 181 28.65 7.45 -25.04
N THR A 182 29.50 6.55 -24.56
CA THR A 182 30.50 5.84 -25.38
C THR A 182 30.35 4.31 -25.26
N GLY A 183 30.79 3.57 -26.27
CA GLY A 183 30.86 2.10 -26.23
C GLY A 183 32.04 1.57 -25.41
N SER A 184 32.04 0.25 -25.15
CA SER A 184 33.21 -0.47 -24.60
C SER A 184 34.30 -0.59 -25.66
N PRO A 185 35.60 -0.45 -25.33
CA PRO A 185 36.20 -0.26 -24.01
C PRO A 185 36.38 1.21 -23.58
N VAL A 186 35.98 2.17 -24.42
CA VAL A 186 36.20 3.61 -24.17
C VAL A 186 35.47 4.06 -22.90
N ARG A 187 34.26 3.55 -22.68
CA ARG A 187 33.44 3.83 -21.50
C ARG A 187 34.17 3.45 -20.20
N GLU A 188 34.84 2.31 -20.16
CA GLU A 188 35.54 1.80 -18.98
C GLU A 188 36.75 2.65 -18.64
N TYR A 189 37.50 3.11 -19.66
CA TYR A 189 38.61 4.04 -19.48
C TYR A 189 38.13 5.43 -19.04
N LEU A 190 37.07 5.94 -19.66
CA LEU A 190 36.45 7.22 -19.30
C LEU A 190 35.98 7.19 -17.83
N ALA A 191 35.40 6.06 -17.39
CA ALA A 191 34.91 5.90 -16.05
C ALA A 191 35.98 6.05 -14.97
N LEU A 192 37.26 5.78 -15.26
CA LEU A 192 38.36 5.99 -14.32
C LEU A 192 38.63 7.48 -14.04
N PHE A 193 38.36 8.35 -15.01
CA PHE A 193 38.66 9.77 -14.91
C PHE A 193 37.43 10.63 -14.63
N ALA A 194 36.29 10.30 -15.23
CA ALA A 194 35.06 11.09 -15.19
C ALA A 194 33.84 10.30 -14.66
N GLY A 195 33.94 8.98 -14.48
CA GLY A 195 32.81 8.13 -14.09
C GLY A 195 31.95 7.73 -15.30
N SER A 196 31.02 6.80 -15.10
CA SER A 196 30.01 6.44 -16.10
C SER A 196 28.86 5.73 -15.39
N ASP A 197 27.63 5.91 -15.89
CA ASP A 197 26.44 5.21 -15.40
C ASP A 197 26.70 3.70 -15.28
N GLY A 198 26.32 3.11 -14.15
CA GLY A 198 26.50 1.67 -13.91
C GLY A 198 27.94 1.20 -13.64
N LEU A 199 28.94 2.09 -13.68
CA LEU A 199 30.33 1.77 -13.31
C LEU A 199 30.72 2.53 -12.04
N LEU A 200 30.74 1.82 -10.90
CA LEU A 200 31.15 2.37 -9.60
C LEU A 200 32.68 2.58 -9.59
N ARG A 201 33.12 3.79 -9.97
CA ARG A 201 34.54 4.18 -10.11
C ARG A 201 34.76 5.53 -9.46
N PHE A 202 35.90 5.71 -8.79
CA PHE A 202 36.30 6.98 -8.18
C PHE A 202 36.92 7.89 -9.24
N PRO A 203 36.17 8.83 -9.84
CA PRO A 203 36.66 9.52 -11.01
C PRO A 203 37.64 10.62 -10.60
N VAL A 204 38.86 10.56 -11.15
CA VAL A 204 39.99 11.42 -10.75
C VAL A 204 39.65 12.91 -10.86
N LEU A 205 38.90 13.31 -11.89
CA LEU A 205 38.61 14.71 -12.18
C LEU A 205 37.68 15.34 -11.15
N GLN A 206 36.59 14.66 -10.78
CA GLN A 206 35.65 15.18 -9.78
C GLN A 206 36.22 15.09 -8.36
N TYR A 207 37.13 14.16 -8.06
CA TYR A 207 37.81 14.14 -6.77
C TYR A 207 39.05 15.04 -6.70
N PHE A 208 39.50 15.61 -7.82
CA PHE A 208 40.65 16.52 -7.87
C PHE A 208 40.60 17.68 -6.86
N PRO A 209 39.44 18.32 -6.59
CA PRO A 209 39.35 19.36 -5.55
C PRO A 209 39.86 18.91 -4.19
N VAL A 210 39.62 17.65 -3.81
CA VAL A 210 40.08 17.07 -2.53
C VAL A 210 41.60 16.91 -2.53
N PHE A 211 42.19 16.45 -3.63
CA PHE A 211 43.64 16.34 -3.77
C PHE A 211 44.33 17.71 -3.78
N ALA A 212 43.76 18.68 -4.50
CA ALA A 212 44.26 20.06 -4.55
C ALA A 212 44.22 20.73 -3.16
N ALA A 213 43.12 20.55 -2.41
CA ALA A 213 43.04 20.97 -1.01
C ALA A 213 44.14 20.31 -0.16
N GLY A 214 44.41 19.02 -0.39
CA GLY A 214 45.52 18.30 0.23
C GLY A 214 46.89 18.92 -0.08
N LEU A 215 47.17 19.30 -1.33
CA LEU A 215 48.42 19.96 -1.74
C LEU A 215 48.61 21.29 -1.01
N VAL A 216 47.57 22.14 -1.02
CA VAL A 216 47.57 23.44 -0.31
C VAL A 216 47.80 23.23 1.18
N TRP A 217 47.14 22.24 1.78
CA TRP A 217 47.35 21.92 3.18
C TRP A 217 48.77 21.42 3.48
N GLY A 218 49.32 20.57 2.60
CA GLY A 218 50.70 20.07 2.68
C GLY A 218 51.72 21.20 2.70
N ARG A 219 51.48 22.25 1.91
CA ARG A 219 52.24 23.51 2.00
C ARG A 219 52.08 24.17 3.35
N HIS A 220 50.84 24.41 3.77
CA HIS A 220 50.58 25.14 5.01
C HIS A 220 51.21 24.48 6.23
N ILE A 221 51.18 23.15 6.36
CA ILE A 221 51.82 22.47 7.50
C ILE A 221 53.36 22.44 7.42
N THR A 222 53.93 22.67 6.24
CA THR A 222 55.39 22.82 6.06
C THR A 222 55.83 24.24 6.39
N ASP A 223 55.03 25.25 6.02
CA ASP A 223 55.33 26.68 6.20
C ASP A 223 54.92 27.21 7.60
N ILE A 224 53.91 26.60 8.24
CA ILE A 224 53.36 27.03 9.54
C ILE A 224 53.80 26.05 10.63
N GLY A 225 54.54 26.53 11.62
CA GLY A 225 54.90 25.77 12.84
C GLY A 225 53.69 25.23 13.62
N SER A 226 53.91 24.30 14.54
CA SER A 226 52.86 23.77 15.43
C SER A 226 52.33 24.87 16.36
N GLY A 227 51.01 24.99 16.54
CA GLY A 227 50.42 25.93 17.50
C GLY A 227 48.99 26.39 17.18
N VAL A 228 48.51 27.40 17.92
CA VAL A 228 47.13 27.93 17.90
C VAL A 228 46.65 28.34 16.49
N LYS A 229 47.54 28.87 15.66
CA LYS A 229 47.22 29.28 14.28
C LYS A 229 46.78 28.09 13.42
N ARG A 230 47.40 26.92 13.59
CA ARG A 230 47.05 25.69 12.87
C ARG A 230 45.67 25.19 13.26
N VAL A 231 45.37 25.17 14.56
CA VAL A 231 44.04 24.79 15.09
C VAL A 231 42.96 25.71 14.54
N ARG A 232 43.17 27.03 14.55
CA ARG A 232 42.19 28.00 14.01
C ARG A 232 41.87 27.75 12.54
N ILE A 233 42.89 27.48 11.72
CA ILE A 233 42.67 27.18 10.29
C ILE A 233 41.90 25.87 10.14
N LEU A 234 42.24 24.85 10.92
CA LEU A 234 41.56 23.55 10.87
C LEU A 234 40.09 23.64 11.28
N THR A 235 39.80 24.31 12.41
CA THR A 235 38.45 24.55 12.89
C THR A 235 37.66 25.43 11.92
N GLY A 236 38.26 26.49 11.37
CA GLY A 236 37.63 27.33 10.35
C GLY A 236 37.27 26.55 9.09
N GLY A 237 38.18 25.67 8.62
CA GLY A 237 37.91 24.76 7.51
C GLY A 237 36.78 23.78 7.82
N ALA A 238 36.76 23.19 9.02
CA ALA A 238 35.69 22.28 9.44
C ALA A 238 34.32 22.99 9.42
N VAL A 239 34.23 24.17 10.04
CA VAL A 239 32.99 24.98 10.06
C VAL A 239 32.55 25.34 8.65
N LEU A 240 33.47 25.81 7.79
CA LEU A 240 33.15 26.16 6.40
C LEU A 240 32.57 24.97 5.63
N PHE A 241 33.26 23.83 5.60
CA PHE A 241 32.83 22.68 4.80
C PHE A 241 31.59 21.98 5.37
N LEU A 242 31.41 21.97 6.69
CA LEU A 242 30.18 21.50 7.31
C LEU A 242 29.00 22.43 7.01
N SER A 243 29.21 23.75 7.04
CA SER A 243 28.16 24.72 6.65
C SER A 243 27.77 24.59 5.18
N LEU A 244 28.74 24.40 4.29
CA LEU A 244 28.48 24.12 2.88
C LEU A 244 27.74 22.79 2.68
N THR A 245 28.02 21.79 3.50
CA THR A 245 27.29 20.51 3.48
C THR A 245 25.84 20.69 3.90
N VAL A 246 25.57 21.46 4.96
CA VAL A 246 24.21 21.80 5.40
C VAL A 246 23.49 22.62 4.34
N ALA A 247 24.16 23.61 3.75
CA ALA A 247 23.60 24.39 2.65
C ALA A 247 23.29 23.52 1.43
N ALA A 248 24.15 22.55 1.09
CA ALA A 248 23.91 21.59 0.02
C ALA A 248 22.72 20.67 0.32
N LEU A 249 22.58 20.23 1.58
CA LEU A 249 21.42 19.44 2.03
C LEU A 249 20.12 20.24 1.87
N ILE A 250 20.07 21.45 2.42
CA ILE A 250 18.90 22.35 2.30
C ILE A 250 18.62 22.66 0.83
N THR A 251 19.63 22.97 0.03
CA THR A 251 19.41 23.29 -1.38
C THR A 251 18.89 22.07 -2.13
N SER A 252 19.37 20.87 -1.81
CA SER A 252 18.90 19.63 -2.44
C SER A 252 17.46 19.26 -2.11
N THR A 253 16.89 19.77 -1.01
CA THR A 253 15.45 19.57 -0.73
C THR A 253 14.56 20.44 -1.61
N PHE A 254 15.03 21.61 -2.05
CA PHE A 254 14.27 22.51 -2.94
C PHE A 254 14.62 22.32 -4.42
N PHE A 255 15.85 21.89 -4.72
CA PHE A 255 16.37 21.70 -6.07
C PHE A 255 17.07 20.34 -6.13
N PRO A 256 16.37 19.25 -6.51
CA PRO A 256 16.92 17.89 -6.50
C PRO A 256 17.88 17.67 -7.69
N ALA A 257 19.04 18.34 -7.67
CA ALA A 257 20.07 18.21 -8.68
C ALA A 257 21.24 17.36 -8.15
N ALA A 258 21.58 16.30 -8.90
CA ALA A 258 22.63 15.34 -8.52
C ALA A 258 24.01 16.00 -8.28
N ILE A 259 24.29 17.13 -8.93
CA ILE A 259 25.56 17.88 -8.79
C ILE A 259 25.73 18.59 -7.43
N ILE A 260 24.65 18.81 -6.69
CA ILE A 260 24.69 19.45 -5.36
C ILE A 260 24.33 18.49 -4.21
N ALA A 261 23.66 17.37 -4.48
CA ALA A 261 23.15 16.46 -3.45
C ALA A 261 24.27 15.88 -2.55
N PRO A 262 24.25 16.07 -1.21
CA PRO A 262 25.39 15.74 -0.33
C PRO A 262 25.72 14.24 -0.22
N LEU A 263 24.82 13.37 -0.67
CA LEU A 263 25.00 11.92 -0.66
C LEU A 263 25.23 11.32 -2.06
N ASN A 264 25.21 12.14 -3.13
CA ASN A 264 25.44 11.64 -4.48
C ASN A 264 26.94 11.41 -4.73
N ARG A 265 27.32 10.12 -4.83
CA ARG A 265 28.71 9.67 -4.88
C ARG A 265 29.24 9.38 -6.30
N TRP A 266 28.36 9.09 -7.25
CA TRP A 266 28.75 8.59 -8.58
C TRP A 266 28.06 9.36 -9.72
N PRO A 267 28.76 10.33 -10.35
CA PRO A 267 30.03 10.92 -9.92
C PRO A 267 29.81 11.77 -8.66
N PRO A 268 30.85 12.03 -7.85
CA PRO A 268 30.68 12.74 -6.59
C PRO A 268 30.22 14.17 -6.84
N SER A 269 29.14 14.56 -6.16
CA SER A 269 28.61 15.92 -6.19
C SER A 269 29.49 16.89 -5.41
N LEU A 270 29.24 18.20 -5.56
CA LEU A 270 29.88 19.21 -4.74
C LEU A 270 29.55 19.01 -3.25
N GLY A 271 28.29 18.72 -2.92
CA GLY A 271 27.87 18.43 -1.54
C GLY A 271 28.58 17.21 -0.95
N PHE A 272 28.81 16.17 -1.77
CA PHE A 272 29.54 14.97 -1.33
C PHE A 272 31.00 15.29 -0.99
N LEU A 273 31.66 16.10 -1.82
CA LEU A 273 33.04 16.53 -1.56
C LEU A 273 33.15 17.39 -0.29
N THR A 274 32.16 18.25 -0.01
CA THR A 274 32.16 19.08 1.21
C THR A 274 31.99 18.25 2.47
N VAL A 275 31.21 17.15 2.43
CA VAL A 275 31.14 16.21 3.56
C VAL A 275 32.53 15.63 3.86
N GLY A 276 33.20 15.12 2.83
CA GLY A 276 34.53 14.54 2.96
C GLY A 276 35.55 15.53 3.53
N LEU A 277 35.60 16.76 2.99
CA LEU A 277 36.47 17.83 3.47
C LEU A 277 36.12 18.24 4.92
N GLY A 278 34.83 18.39 5.24
CA GLY A 278 34.39 18.69 6.61
C GLY A 278 34.88 17.65 7.63
N VAL A 279 34.77 16.36 7.29
CA VAL A 279 35.27 15.26 8.14
C VAL A 279 36.80 15.32 8.29
N ILE A 280 37.55 15.55 7.21
CA ILE A 280 39.02 15.66 7.25
C ILE A 280 39.47 16.78 8.19
N PHE A 281 38.94 17.99 7.97
CA PHE A 281 39.31 19.16 8.78
C PHE A 281 38.92 18.98 10.25
N THR A 282 37.79 18.31 10.52
CA THR A 282 37.36 17.97 11.88
C THR A 282 38.32 16.98 12.55
N ILE A 283 38.68 15.88 11.90
CA ILE A 283 39.62 14.88 12.45
C ILE A 283 40.98 15.53 12.76
N MET A 284 41.46 16.36 11.85
CA MET A 284 42.73 17.07 12.02
C MET A 284 42.66 18.10 13.16
N ALA A 285 41.57 18.87 13.26
CA ALA A 285 41.36 19.81 14.35
C ALA A 285 41.36 19.09 15.70
N VAL A 286 40.59 17.99 15.82
CA VAL A 286 40.53 17.16 17.03
C VAL A 286 41.92 16.67 17.42
N ARG A 287 42.72 16.17 16.46
CA ARG A 287 44.07 15.68 16.75
C ARG A 287 44.99 16.76 17.32
N GLU A 288 44.88 17.99 16.84
CA GLU A 288 45.71 19.12 17.29
C GLU A 288 45.19 19.73 18.62
N THR A 289 43.92 19.52 18.99
CA THR A 289 43.35 19.99 20.27
C THR A 289 43.45 19.00 21.42
N VAL A 290 43.57 17.70 21.14
CA VAL A 290 43.58 16.67 22.19
C VAL A 290 44.93 16.64 22.94
N PRO A 291 44.94 16.79 24.28
CA PRO A 291 46.17 16.77 25.07
C PRO A 291 46.79 15.38 25.13
N GLU A 292 48.12 15.29 24.99
CA GLU A 292 48.86 14.02 25.03
C GLU A 292 49.09 13.52 26.47
N THR A 293 48.03 13.03 27.11
CA THR A 293 48.19 12.29 28.37
C THR A 293 48.77 10.89 28.11
N ARG A 294 49.35 10.22 29.12
CA ARG A 294 49.98 8.89 28.95
C ARG A 294 49.06 7.87 28.27
N ARG A 295 47.78 7.79 28.66
CA ARG A 295 46.79 6.86 28.07
C ARG A 295 46.41 7.25 26.64
N ILE A 296 46.11 8.53 26.41
CA ILE A 296 45.74 9.05 25.09
C ILE A 296 46.91 8.88 24.10
N SER A 297 48.15 9.07 24.55
CA SER A 297 49.34 8.92 23.70
C SER A 297 49.47 7.51 23.11
N ILE A 298 49.02 6.48 23.81
CA ILE A 298 49.02 5.09 23.32
C ILE A 298 48.02 4.95 22.18
N ILE A 299 46.80 5.45 22.36
CA ILE A 299 45.73 5.41 21.34
C ILE A 299 46.15 6.19 20.10
N LEU A 300 46.67 7.42 20.28
CA LEU A 300 47.14 8.25 19.17
C LEU A 300 48.28 7.56 18.39
N LYS A 301 49.22 6.91 19.08
CA LYS A 301 50.30 6.13 18.46
C LYS A 301 49.76 4.89 17.72
N ALA A 302 48.80 4.18 18.31
CA ALA A 302 48.18 3.02 17.68
C ALA A 302 47.42 3.40 16.40
N VAL A 303 46.59 4.45 16.43
CA VAL A 303 45.90 4.96 15.24
C VAL A 303 46.90 5.46 14.20
N SER A 304 47.92 6.21 14.62
CA SER A 304 48.97 6.68 13.70
C SER A 304 49.71 5.52 13.05
N TYR A 305 49.98 4.42 13.77
CA TYR A 305 50.57 3.21 13.19
C TYR A 305 49.71 2.62 12.06
N LEU A 306 48.39 2.55 12.24
CA LEU A 306 47.49 2.11 11.17
C LEU A 306 47.59 3.01 9.94
N GLY A 307 47.72 4.32 10.12
CA GLY A 307 47.94 5.25 9.00
C GLY A 307 49.32 5.10 8.35
N ILE A 308 50.34 4.76 9.14
CA ILE A 308 51.70 4.53 8.65
C ILE A 308 51.73 3.40 7.63
N ASP A 309 51.06 2.28 7.96
CA ASP A 309 51.02 1.04 7.17
C ASP A 309 49.71 0.87 6.38
N SER A 310 48.94 1.94 6.21
CA SER A 310 47.61 1.95 5.56
C SER A 310 47.49 1.15 4.25
N PHE A 311 48.48 1.21 3.35
CA PHE A 311 48.45 0.45 2.10
C PHE A 311 48.57 -1.07 2.35
N ASP A 312 49.41 -1.45 3.32
CA ASP A 312 49.63 -2.86 3.67
C ASP A 312 48.39 -3.43 4.35
N ILE A 313 47.84 -2.68 5.31
CA ILE A 313 46.60 -3.03 5.99
C ILE A 313 45.46 -3.14 4.96
N TYR A 314 45.40 -2.21 3.99
CA TYR A 314 44.43 -2.26 2.90
C TYR A 314 44.51 -3.59 2.14
N VAL A 315 45.70 -3.99 1.68
CA VAL A 315 45.85 -5.25 0.95
C VAL A 315 45.50 -6.45 1.83
N VAL A 316 46.03 -6.50 3.06
CA VAL A 316 45.86 -7.67 3.93
C VAL A 316 44.41 -7.87 4.37
N HIS A 317 43.71 -6.82 4.84
CA HIS A 317 42.33 -7.00 5.31
C HIS A 317 41.40 -7.41 4.16
N MET A 318 41.61 -6.88 2.95
CA MET A 318 40.85 -7.31 1.78
C MET A 318 41.11 -8.77 1.45
N LEU A 319 42.35 -9.24 1.51
CA LEU A 319 42.65 -10.66 1.29
C LEU A 319 42.02 -11.56 2.36
N ILE A 320 42.00 -11.13 3.63
CA ILE A 320 41.33 -11.85 4.72
C ILE A 320 39.82 -11.94 4.46
N LEU A 321 39.18 -10.82 4.12
CA LEU A 321 37.73 -10.76 3.89
C LEU A 321 37.33 -11.52 2.62
N LEU A 322 38.13 -11.44 1.55
CA LEU A 322 37.93 -12.25 0.35
C LEU A 322 38.10 -13.74 0.66
N ALA A 323 39.12 -14.14 1.43
CA ALA A 323 39.28 -15.52 1.86
C ALA A 323 38.07 -16.00 2.68
N TYR A 324 37.56 -15.19 3.62
CA TYR A 324 36.34 -15.47 4.35
C TYR A 324 35.13 -15.69 3.42
N ALA A 325 34.93 -14.80 2.45
CA ALA A 325 33.87 -14.95 1.45
C ALA A 325 34.04 -16.18 0.56
N TRP A 326 35.26 -16.63 0.29
CA TRP A 326 35.54 -17.83 -0.47
C TRP A 326 35.29 -19.11 0.34
N MET A 327 35.49 -19.07 1.66
CA MET A 327 35.18 -20.19 2.57
C MET A 327 33.68 -20.26 2.94
N ASN A 328 32.80 -19.64 2.16
CA ASN A 328 31.35 -19.54 2.44
C ASN A 328 31.04 -18.97 3.83
N GLY A 329 31.76 -17.92 4.23
CA GLY A 329 31.48 -17.19 5.47
C GLY A 329 30.00 -16.74 5.56
N SER A 330 29.38 -16.98 6.72
CA SER A 330 27.98 -16.65 6.98
C SER A 330 27.75 -15.18 7.32
N VAL A 331 26.74 -14.56 6.72
CA VAL A 331 26.25 -13.25 7.16
C VAL A 331 25.36 -13.38 8.39
N THR A 332 25.27 -12.33 9.21
CA THR A 332 24.47 -12.32 10.44
C THR A 332 23.80 -10.97 10.69
N SER A 333 22.63 -10.99 11.31
CA SER A 333 21.91 -9.81 11.82
C SER A 333 22.44 -9.33 13.18
N ALA A 334 23.19 -10.18 13.89
CA ALA A 334 23.63 -9.90 15.25
C ALA A 334 24.79 -8.90 15.27
N LEU A 335 24.65 -7.85 16.10
CA LEU A 335 25.66 -6.80 16.24
C LEU A 335 27.01 -7.34 16.75
N LEU A 336 26.98 -8.18 17.79
CA LEU A 336 28.18 -8.62 18.51
C LEU A 336 29.15 -9.43 17.63
N PRO A 337 28.71 -10.40 16.81
CA PRO A 337 29.58 -11.09 15.86
C PRO A 337 30.23 -10.17 14.82
N VAL A 338 29.50 -9.17 14.28
CA VAL A 338 30.07 -8.23 13.30
C VAL A 338 31.16 -7.37 13.93
N ILE A 339 30.93 -6.86 15.14
CA ILE A 339 31.95 -6.08 15.89
C ILE A 339 33.16 -6.96 16.24
N THR A 340 32.93 -8.20 16.65
CA THR A 340 34.01 -9.16 16.95
C THR A 340 34.83 -9.45 15.69
N GLY A 341 34.17 -9.71 14.56
CA GLY A 341 34.82 -9.90 13.27
C GLY A 341 35.64 -8.69 12.83
N TYR A 342 35.13 -7.48 13.04
CA TYR A 342 35.85 -6.25 12.76
C TYR A 342 37.16 -6.16 13.57
N ILE A 343 37.11 -6.42 14.87
CA ILE A 343 38.30 -6.41 15.74
C ILE A 343 39.31 -7.48 15.29
N ILE A 344 38.85 -8.69 14.96
CA ILE A 344 39.71 -9.78 14.47
C ILE A 344 40.40 -9.38 13.16
N VAL A 345 39.65 -8.88 12.18
CA VAL A 345 40.19 -8.49 10.87
C VAL A 345 41.18 -7.33 11.03
N LEU A 346 40.85 -6.33 11.85
CA LEU A 346 41.73 -5.18 12.10
C LEU A 346 43.04 -5.60 12.79
N CYS A 347 42.95 -6.35 13.89
CA CYS A 347 44.11 -6.82 14.65
C CYS A 347 44.96 -7.80 13.83
N GLY A 348 44.33 -8.73 13.11
CA GLY A 348 45.00 -9.65 12.21
C GLY A 348 45.75 -8.93 11.09
N SER A 349 45.12 -7.91 10.49
CA SER A 349 45.76 -7.09 9.44
C SER A 349 46.92 -6.27 9.98
N ALA A 350 46.79 -5.68 11.17
CA ALA A 350 47.86 -4.96 11.83
C ALA A 350 49.04 -5.88 12.20
N LEU A 351 48.75 -7.08 12.72
CA LEU A 351 49.77 -8.07 13.08
C LEU A 351 50.53 -8.55 11.83
N ILE A 352 49.83 -8.97 10.78
CA ILE A 352 50.44 -9.43 9.52
C ILE A 352 51.25 -8.29 8.86
N SER A 353 50.76 -7.05 8.93
CA SER A 353 51.53 -5.88 8.47
C SER A 353 52.83 -5.71 9.28
N ALA A 354 52.78 -5.95 10.59
CA ALA A 354 53.92 -5.83 11.49
C ALA A 354 54.98 -6.96 11.36
N LEU A 355 54.63 -8.12 10.80
CA LEU A 355 55.55 -9.26 10.60
C LEU A 355 56.63 -8.95 9.55
N ASN A 356 57.73 -8.29 9.97
CA ASN A 356 59.00 -8.27 9.25
C ASN A 356 59.86 -9.46 9.72
N PHE A 357 59.70 -10.63 9.09
CA PHE A 357 60.57 -11.80 9.33
C PHE A 357 61.96 -11.61 8.70
N ALA A 358 62.76 -10.75 9.30
CA ALA A 358 64.23 -10.76 9.33
C ALA A 358 64.67 -9.61 10.26
N GLY A 359 64.74 -9.89 11.57
CA GLY A 359 65.35 -8.97 12.55
C GLY A 359 64.54 -8.66 13.81
N SER A 360 63.58 -9.48 14.24
CA SER A 360 62.82 -9.25 15.48
C SER A 360 63.47 -9.90 16.69
N GLY A 361 64.11 -9.08 17.54
CA GLY A 361 64.41 -9.42 18.94
C GLY A 361 63.13 -9.54 19.80
N PRO A 362 63.24 -10.02 21.05
CA PRO A 362 62.11 -10.51 21.83
C PRO A 362 61.12 -9.41 22.28
N VAL A 363 59.86 -9.86 22.41
CA VAL A 363 58.59 -9.14 22.67
C VAL A 363 58.57 -8.21 23.89
N ARG A 364 59.61 -8.17 24.72
CA ARG A 364 59.68 -7.31 25.92
C ARG A 364 60.26 -5.92 25.72
N SER A 365 60.80 -5.59 24.53
CA SER A 365 61.17 -4.21 24.22
C SER A 365 60.26 -3.64 23.14
N PHE A 366 59.21 -2.94 23.58
CA PHE A 366 58.48 -1.98 22.75
C PHE A 366 59.38 -0.74 22.48
N ARG A 367 60.61 -0.95 21.99
CA ARG A 367 61.39 0.09 21.34
C ARG A 367 61.03 0.01 19.87
N VAL A 368 60.19 0.93 19.42
CA VAL A 368 60.09 1.27 18.01
C VAL A 368 61.47 1.73 17.58
N SER A 369 62.28 0.80 17.06
CA SER A 369 63.52 1.16 16.40
C SER A 369 63.12 1.87 15.12
N ILE A 370 63.42 3.18 15.05
CA ILE A 370 63.37 3.96 13.82
C ILE A 370 64.50 3.42 12.94
N GLY A 371 64.20 2.36 12.20
CA GLY A 371 65.14 1.65 11.34
C GLY A 371 65.36 2.38 10.03
N HIS A 372 66.62 2.76 9.81
CA HIS A 372 67.17 3.38 8.61
C HIS A 372 66.92 2.61 7.30
N HIS A 373 66.97 3.40 6.22
CA HIS A 373 67.31 3.07 4.82
C HIS A 373 66.98 1.68 4.25
N GLY A 374 66.00 1.69 3.34
CA GLY A 374 66.25 1.34 1.94
C GLY A 374 66.74 -0.07 1.64
N ARG A 375 65.80 -0.96 1.30
CA ARG A 375 65.93 -1.93 0.20
C ARG A 375 64.54 -2.41 -0.17
N TYR A 376 64.09 -2.05 -1.37
CA TYR A 376 62.86 -2.55 -1.98
C TYR A 376 63.01 -4.07 -2.20
N ARG A 377 62.53 -4.87 -1.26
CA ARG A 377 62.32 -6.31 -1.44
C ARG A 377 60.82 -6.56 -1.37
N ILE A 378 60.29 -7.36 -2.30
CA ILE A 378 58.93 -7.91 -2.19
C ILE A 378 58.88 -8.59 -0.82
N LYS A 379 58.15 -7.99 0.13
CA LYS A 379 58.18 -8.44 1.52
C LYS A 379 57.49 -9.80 1.57
N ARG A 380 58.19 -10.83 2.05
CA ARG A 380 57.72 -12.24 2.15
C ARG A 380 56.34 -12.39 2.82
N ARG A 381 55.88 -11.37 3.55
CA ARG A 381 54.52 -11.24 4.10
C ARG A 381 53.39 -11.22 3.05
N TYR A 382 53.58 -10.66 1.85
CA TYR A 382 52.58 -10.75 0.79
C TYR A 382 52.48 -12.16 0.21
N ILE A 383 53.59 -12.90 0.20
CA ILE A 383 53.60 -14.32 -0.20
C ILE A 383 52.81 -15.14 0.83
N ALA A 384 52.98 -14.89 2.13
CA ALA A 384 52.19 -15.57 3.17
C ALA A 384 50.69 -15.26 3.07
N ALA A 385 50.30 -14.00 2.84
CA ALA A 385 48.90 -13.62 2.63
C ALA A 385 48.31 -14.22 1.34
N LEU A 386 49.08 -14.25 0.26
CA LEU A 386 48.70 -14.90 -1.00
C LEU A 386 48.65 -16.43 -0.88
N LEU A 387 49.52 -17.05 -0.07
CA LEU A 387 49.49 -18.49 0.20
C LEU A 387 48.28 -18.87 1.06
N LEU A 388 47.93 -18.06 2.07
CA LEU A 388 46.71 -18.27 2.87
C LEU A 388 45.45 -18.09 2.01
N ALA A 389 45.39 -17.03 1.20
CA ALA A 389 44.30 -16.81 0.24
C ALA A 389 44.25 -17.95 -0.80
N GLY A 390 45.40 -18.39 -1.32
CA GLY A 390 45.52 -19.48 -2.27
C GLY A 390 45.16 -20.86 -1.71
N LEU A 391 45.47 -21.14 -0.44
CA LEU A 391 45.06 -22.39 0.23
C LEU A 391 43.54 -22.42 0.43
N ALA A 392 42.95 -21.32 0.90
CA ALA A 392 41.50 -21.17 1.03
C ALA A 392 40.78 -21.24 -0.34
N SER A 393 41.46 -20.75 -1.38
CA SER A 393 41.02 -20.86 -2.79
C SER A 393 41.00 -22.30 -3.28
N GLY A 394 42.05 -23.08 -2.97
CA GLY A 394 42.17 -24.49 -3.34
C GLY A 394 41.13 -25.38 -2.67
N THR A 395 40.76 -25.11 -1.41
CA THR A 395 39.71 -25.88 -0.70
C THR A 395 38.30 -25.63 -1.25
N SER A 396 38.05 -24.46 -1.83
CA SER A 396 36.74 -24.12 -2.42
C SER A 396 36.53 -24.75 -3.81
N LEU A 397 37.61 -25.07 -4.53
CA LEU A 397 37.55 -25.82 -5.80
C LEU A 397 37.09 -27.27 -5.62
N LEU A 398 37.13 -27.78 -4.39
CA LEU A 398 36.75 -29.16 -4.04
C LEU A 398 35.31 -29.28 -3.50
N ASN A 399 34.54 -28.18 -3.42
CA ASN A 399 33.20 -28.17 -2.82
C ASN A 399 32.18 -27.51 -3.77
N PRO A 400 31.39 -28.29 -4.53
CA PRO A 400 30.49 -27.78 -5.56
C PRO A 400 29.13 -27.41 -4.94
N ALA A 401 29.08 -26.32 -4.18
CA ALA A 401 27.81 -25.73 -3.75
C ALA A 401 27.67 -24.35 -4.38
N GLY A 402 26.69 -24.22 -5.28
CA GLY A 402 26.31 -22.97 -5.92
C GLY A 402 25.87 -21.95 -4.87
N VAL A 403 26.70 -20.94 -4.66
CA VAL A 403 26.42 -19.79 -3.80
C VAL A 403 26.62 -18.53 -4.66
N PRO A 404 25.78 -17.49 -4.50
CA PRO A 404 25.91 -16.26 -5.28
C PRO A 404 27.28 -15.61 -5.12
N THR A 405 27.76 -15.06 -6.23
CA THR A 405 29.06 -14.46 -6.43
C THR A 405 29.26 -13.16 -5.63
N VAL A 406 29.77 -13.25 -4.40
CA VAL A 406 30.27 -12.06 -3.68
C VAL A 406 31.63 -11.65 -4.25
N GLY A 407 31.60 -10.85 -5.31
CA GLY A 407 32.80 -10.38 -6.02
C GLY A 407 32.58 -10.01 -7.50
N GLY A 408 31.40 -10.32 -8.06
CA GLY A 408 30.97 -9.73 -9.32
C GLY A 408 30.80 -8.21 -9.19
N PHE A 409 30.78 -7.49 -10.31
CA PHE A 409 30.20 -6.14 -10.33
C PHE A 409 28.90 -6.21 -9.53
N ILE A 410 28.79 -5.40 -8.46
CA ILE A 410 27.49 -5.22 -7.84
C ILE A 410 26.69 -4.50 -8.91
N SER A 411 25.99 -5.27 -9.75
CA SER A 411 24.96 -4.68 -10.60
C SER A 411 23.98 -4.03 -9.63
N PRO A 412 23.28 -2.97 -10.04
CA PRO A 412 22.18 -2.42 -9.26
C PRO A 412 21.33 -3.56 -8.67
N LYS A 413 20.97 -4.60 -9.46
CA LYS A 413 20.33 -5.87 -9.01
C LYS A 413 20.94 -6.58 -7.79
N ALA A 414 22.25 -6.55 -7.55
CA ALA A 414 22.83 -7.18 -6.36
C ALA A 414 22.71 -6.32 -5.08
N LEU A 415 22.59 -4.99 -5.21
CA LEU A 415 22.14 -4.08 -4.14
C LEU A 415 20.61 -4.05 -4.02
N ILE A 416 19.94 -4.43 -5.11
CA ILE A 416 18.50 -4.32 -5.38
C ILE A 416 17.79 -5.70 -5.26
N GLY A 417 18.44 -6.74 -4.73
CA GLY A 417 17.85 -8.07 -4.70
C GLY A 417 17.43 -8.60 -6.09
N PRO A 418 16.83 -9.80 -6.19
CA PRO A 418 16.39 -10.31 -7.48
C PRO A 418 15.26 -9.42 -8.04
N GLU A 419 15.62 -8.49 -8.93
CA GLU A 419 14.69 -7.90 -9.88
C GLU A 419 14.16 -9.05 -10.74
N SER A 420 12.90 -9.41 -10.51
CA SER A 420 12.14 -10.05 -11.56
C SER A 420 11.81 -8.94 -12.58
N PRO A 421 12.34 -9.00 -13.81
CA PRO A 421 12.12 -7.94 -14.79
C PRO A 421 10.61 -7.75 -14.98
N PRO A 422 10.12 -6.51 -15.16
CA PRO A 422 8.73 -6.30 -15.53
C PRO A 422 8.43 -7.12 -16.79
N LEU A 423 7.24 -7.70 -16.84
CA LEU A 423 6.74 -8.35 -18.05
C LEU A 423 6.83 -7.35 -19.20
N PRO A 424 7.29 -7.76 -20.40
CA PRO A 424 7.17 -6.92 -21.59
C PRO A 424 5.72 -6.43 -21.72
N ASP A 425 5.51 -5.20 -22.17
CA ASP A 425 4.14 -4.66 -22.33
C ASP A 425 3.29 -5.54 -23.28
N SER A 426 3.92 -6.24 -24.24
CA SER A 426 3.26 -7.20 -25.13
C SER A 426 3.00 -8.58 -24.50
N ALA A 427 3.56 -8.86 -23.32
CA ALA A 427 3.46 -10.16 -22.67
C ALA A 427 2.24 -10.27 -21.74
N SER A 428 1.53 -9.17 -21.44
CA SER A 428 0.34 -9.22 -20.57
C SER A 428 -0.72 -10.19 -21.10
N ASP A 429 -0.93 -10.24 -22.42
CA ASP A 429 -1.91 -11.13 -23.05
C ASP A 429 -1.41 -12.58 -23.15
N SER A 430 -0.11 -12.80 -22.99
CA SER A 430 0.51 -14.13 -22.97
C SER A 430 0.52 -14.78 -21.58
N VAL A 431 0.19 -14.03 -20.52
CA VAL A 431 0.10 -14.59 -19.16
C VAL A 431 -1.17 -15.43 -19.05
N PRO A 432 -1.10 -16.71 -18.61
CA PRO A 432 -2.27 -17.58 -18.44
C PRO A 432 -3.37 -16.94 -17.60
N TRP A 433 -4.62 -17.35 -17.80
CA TRP A 433 -5.72 -16.96 -16.91
C TRP A 433 -5.55 -17.65 -15.55
N PHE A 434 -5.75 -16.93 -14.44
CA PHE A 434 -5.52 -17.46 -13.09
C PHE A 434 -6.50 -18.58 -12.73
N ASP A 435 -7.79 -18.27 -12.79
CA ASP A 435 -8.86 -19.17 -12.40
C ASP A 435 -10.11 -18.85 -13.23
N THR A 436 -10.71 -19.88 -13.81
CA THR A 436 -11.88 -19.77 -14.70
C THR A 436 -13.10 -19.20 -14.00
N GLU A 437 -13.17 -19.21 -12.66
CA GLU A 437 -14.30 -18.65 -11.91
C GLU A 437 -14.41 -17.12 -12.00
N PHE A 438 -13.32 -16.42 -12.38
CA PHE A 438 -13.33 -14.97 -12.53
C PHE A 438 -13.69 -14.54 -13.95
N GLY A 439 -14.62 -13.60 -14.08
CA GLY A 439 -15.03 -13.03 -15.36
C GLY A 439 -14.09 -11.95 -15.91
N TYR A 440 -13.30 -11.30 -15.04
CA TYR A 440 -12.50 -10.14 -15.40
C TYR A 440 -11.15 -10.12 -14.70
N SER A 441 -10.16 -9.46 -15.32
CA SER A 441 -8.85 -9.22 -14.73
C SER A 441 -8.31 -7.85 -15.13
N ARG A 442 -7.55 -7.19 -14.25
CA ARG A 442 -6.78 -5.98 -14.54
C ARG A 442 -5.36 -6.13 -14.00
N GLN A 443 -4.37 -5.79 -14.81
CA GLN A 443 -2.97 -5.78 -14.38
C GLN A 443 -2.69 -4.53 -13.53
N ILE A 444 -2.00 -4.71 -12.42
CA ILE A 444 -1.55 -3.64 -11.53
C ILE A 444 -0.06 -3.42 -11.76
N VAL A 445 0.32 -2.17 -12.02
CA VAL A 445 1.71 -1.71 -12.09
C VAL A 445 2.01 -0.84 -10.89
N ILE A 446 3.01 -1.23 -10.09
CA ILE A 446 3.44 -0.50 -8.90
C ILE A 446 4.84 0.06 -9.18
N THR A 447 5.02 1.36 -9.05
CA THR A 447 6.29 2.06 -9.26
C THR A 447 6.74 2.70 -7.97
N ASN A 448 7.94 2.37 -7.50
CA ASN A 448 8.53 3.05 -6.36
C ASN A 448 9.02 4.44 -6.79
N THR A 449 8.53 5.49 -6.14
CA THR A 449 8.94 6.88 -6.42
C THR A 449 9.89 7.45 -5.37
N GLU A 450 10.19 6.69 -4.32
CA GLU A 450 11.21 7.05 -3.34
C GLU A 450 12.58 7.23 -4.01
N PRO A 451 13.37 8.24 -3.60
CA PRO A 451 14.68 8.51 -4.20
C PRO A 451 15.76 7.54 -3.73
N VAL A 452 15.58 6.89 -2.57
CA VAL A 452 16.68 6.15 -1.90
C VAL A 452 16.23 4.81 -1.32
N LEU A 453 15.00 4.70 -0.80
CA LEU A 453 14.56 3.50 -0.10
C LEU A 453 13.73 2.58 -1.00
N PRO A 454 13.96 1.25 -0.97
CA PRO A 454 13.05 0.31 -1.62
C PRO A 454 11.71 0.24 -0.87
N LEU A 455 10.64 -0.02 -1.62
CA LEU A 455 9.45 -0.65 -1.05
C LEU A 455 9.83 -2.10 -0.76
N ALA A 456 9.82 -2.51 0.51
CA ALA A 456 10.31 -3.82 0.90
C ALA A 456 9.27 -4.92 0.65
N LYS A 457 9.71 -6.17 0.48
CA LYS A 457 8.81 -7.33 0.49
C LYS A 457 7.97 -7.32 1.78
N GLY A 458 6.67 -7.54 1.63
CA GLY A 458 5.68 -7.55 2.72
C GLY A 458 5.12 -6.18 3.09
N GLU A 459 5.71 -5.08 2.59
CA GLU A 459 5.10 -3.74 2.72
C GLU A 459 3.78 -3.69 1.94
N VAL A 460 2.90 -2.82 2.42
CA VAL A 460 1.55 -2.68 1.87
C VAL A 460 1.51 -1.46 0.97
N VAL A 461 1.00 -1.65 -0.24
CA VAL A 461 0.71 -0.55 -1.19
C VAL A 461 -0.77 -0.56 -1.54
N SER A 462 -1.31 0.61 -1.86
CA SER A 462 -2.71 0.79 -2.21
C SER A 462 -2.88 1.22 -3.67
N VAL A 463 -3.86 0.62 -4.34
CA VAL A 463 -4.24 0.96 -5.72
C VAL A 463 -5.65 1.51 -5.68
N THR A 464 -5.85 2.71 -6.26
CA THR A 464 -7.18 3.31 -6.36
C THR A 464 -7.91 2.75 -7.57
N LEU A 465 -9.20 2.45 -7.42
CA LEU A 465 -10.07 1.91 -8.45
C LEU A 465 -11.51 2.40 -8.24
N ASP A 466 -12.22 2.57 -9.35
CA ASP A 466 -13.64 2.91 -9.34
C ASP A 466 -14.47 1.62 -9.18
N HIS A 467 -14.59 1.16 -7.93
CA HIS A 467 -15.33 -0.05 -7.62
C HIS A 467 -16.83 0.16 -7.83
N GLY A 468 -17.33 1.36 -7.52
CA GLY A 468 -18.73 1.72 -7.69
C GLY A 468 -19.20 1.58 -9.13
N ALA A 469 -18.35 1.93 -10.11
CA ALA A 469 -18.62 1.67 -11.52
C ALA A 469 -18.75 0.17 -11.82
N TRP A 470 -17.88 -0.68 -11.27
CA TRP A 470 -17.93 -2.13 -11.51
C TRP A 470 -19.17 -2.77 -10.88
N VAL A 471 -19.61 -2.27 -9.73
CA VAL A 471 -20.86 -2.69 -9.07
C VAL A 471 -22.06 -2.24 -9.90
N THR A 472 -22.05 -0.99 -10.37
CA THR A 472 -23.12 -0.44 -11.24
C THR A 472 -23.24 -1.22 -12.55
N ASP A 473 -22.12 -1.62 -13.14
CA ASP A 473 -22.05 -2.44 -14.35
C ASP A 473 -22.39 -3.93 -14.09
N GLY A 474 -22.64 -4.33 -12.84
CA GLY A 474 -22.92 -5.73 -12.47
C GLY A 474 -21.72 -6.67 -12.60
N LYS A 475 -20.51 -6.13 -12.69
CA LYS A 475 -19.26 -6.88 -12.85
C LYS A 475 -18.66 -7.34 -11.52
N SER A 476 -19.03 -6.72 -10.39
CA SER A 476 -18.48 -7.02 -9.07
C SER A 476 -19.53 -6.95 -7.97
N ASP A 477 -19.28 -7.64 -6.85
CA ASP A 477 -20.15 -7.62 -5.66
C ASP A 477 -20.02 -6.28 -4.92
N PRO A 478 -21.10 -5.68 -4.35
CA PRO A 478 -21.00 -4.41 -3.64
C PRO A 478 -20.03 -4.40 -2.46
N ALA A 479 -19.85 -5.51 -1.75
CA ALA A 479 -18.84 -5.65 -0.69
C ALA A 479 -17.45 -6.00 -1.25
N GLY A 480 -17.36 -6.15 -2.56
CA GLY A 480 -16.19 -6.56 -3.33
C GLY A 480 -15.67 -7.92 -2.91
N LEU A 481 -16.54 -8.82 -2.42
CA LEU A 481 -16.12 -10.15 -1.93
C LEU A 481 -15.61 -11.05 -3.05
N ASP A 482 -15.88 -10.72 -4.31
CA ASP A 482 -15.47 -11.44 -5.50
C ASP A 482 -14.09 -11.02 -6.03
N LEU A 483 -13.38 -10.09 -5.39
CA LEU A 483 -12.03 -9.67 -5.81
C LEU A 483 -10.95 -10.55 -5.18
N THR A 484 -9.95 -10.93 -5.98
CA THR A 484 -8.69 -11.52 -5.52
C THR A 484 -7.49 -10.89 -6.22
N THR A 485 -6.37 -10.76 -5.50
CA THR A 485 -5.11 -10.29 -6.08
C THR A 485 -4.13 -11.45 -6.15
N VAL A 486 -3.47 -11.60 -7.29
CA VAL A 486 -2.46 -12.63 -7.52
C VAL A 486 -1.21 -12.02 -8.11
N TYR A 487 -0.08 -12.70 -7.92
CA TYR A 487 1.22 -12.32 -8.45
C TYR A 487 1.76 -13.41 -9.36
N TRP A 488 2.15 -13.04 -10.58
CA TRP A 488 2.75 -13.95 -11.55
C TRP A 488 4.27 -14.04 -11.35
N ASN A 489 4.76 -15.21 -10.94
CA ASN A 489 6.20 -15.41 -10.70
C ASN A 489 6.99 -15.78 -11.97
N GLY A 490 6.31 -15.98 -13.11
CA GLY A 490 6.89 -16.44 -14.37
C GLY A 490 6.42 -17.82 -14.81
N SER A 491 5.94 -18.65 -13.87
CA SER A 491 5.43 -20.00 -14.13
C SER A 491 4.04 -20.26 -13.56
N GLU A 492 3.71 -19.66 -12.42
CA GLU A 492 2.44 -19.83 -11.73
C GLU A 492 2.00 -18.53 -11.04
N TYR A 493 0.73 -18.51 -10.63
CA TYR A 493 0.17 -17.45 -9.82
C TYR A 493 0.31 -17.77 -8.34
N ILE A 494 0.75 -16.77 -7.58
CA ILE A 494 0.82 -16.79 -6.12
C ILE A 494 -0.29 -15.89 -5.59
N PRO A 495 -1.21 -16.37 -4.72
CA PRO A 495 -2.19 -15.53 -4.06
C PRO A 495 -1.52 -14.42 -3.23
N VAL A 496 -2.00 -13.18 -3.37
CA VAL A 496 -1.46 -12.02 -2.65
C VAL A 496 -2.48 -11.56 -1.61
N SER A 497 -2.02 -11.44 -0.36
CA SER A 497 -2.85 -10.86 0.70
C SER A 497 -3.26 -9.44 0.32
N SER A 498 -4.57 -9.22 0.18
CA SER A 498 -5.14 -7.93 -0.18
C SER A 498 -6.46 -7.64 0.54
N VAL A 499 -6.79 -6.36 0.70
CA VAL A 499 -8.02 -5.87 1.31
C VAL A 499 -8.59 -4.71 0.49
N LEU A 500 -9.90 -4.77 0.21
CA LEU A 500 -10.63 -3.66 -0.39
C LEU A 500 -11.09 -2.70 0.72
N VAL A 501 -10.72 -1.43 0.59
CA VAL A 501 -11.10 -0.32 1.46
C VAL A 501 -12.09 0.54 0.69
N SER A 502 -13.18 0.94 1.36
CA SER A 502 -14.28 1.69 0.76
C SER A 502 -14.89 0.99 -0.45
N PRO A 503 -15.47 -0.22 -0.27
CA PRO A 503 -16.16 -0.92 -1.35
C PRO A 503 -17.38 -0.10 -1.83
N ASP A 504 -17.85 -0.40 -3.04
CA ASP A 504 -18.93 0.32 -3.76
C ASP A 504 -18.72 1.84 -3.82
N SER A 505 -17.50 2.27 -4.13
CA SER A 505 -17.11 3.68 -4.20
C SER A 505 -16.27 3.97 -5.44
N THR A 506 -16.38 5.20 -5.96
CA THR A 506 -15.51 5.73 -7.02
C THR A 506 -14.07 5.94 -6.56
N GLU A 507 -13.85 5.99 -5.24
CA GLU A 507 -12.54 6.14 -4.60
C GLU A 507 -12.09 4.87 -3.87
N GLY A 508 -12.64 3.71 -4.24
CA GLY A 508 -12.27 2.42 -3.68
C GLY A 508 -10.75 2.19 -3.77
N LYS A 509 -10.16 1.54 -2.75
CA LYS A 509 -8.73 1.22 -2.73
C LYS A 509 -8.49 -0.23 -2.41
N ILE A 510 -7.73 -0.94 -3.24
CA ILE A 510 -7.22 -2.25 -2.89
C ILE A 510 -5.81 -2.12 -2.32
N SER A 511 -5.62 -2.55 -1.09
CA SER A 511 -4.32 -2.57 -0.42
C SER A 511 -3.76 -3.99 -0.45
N LEU A 512 -2.55 -4.18 -0.95
CA LEU A 512 -1.93 -5.49 -1.17
C LEU A 512 -0.53 -5.55 -0.58
N ARG A 513 -0.08 -6.74 -0.15
CA ARG A 513 1.30 -6.97 0.28
C ARG A 513 2.21 -7.22 -0.91
N LEU A 514 3.37 -6.57 -0.90
CA LEU A 514 4.37 -6.78 -1.94
C LEU A 514 5.04 -8.15 -1.79
N GLU A 515 4.84 -9.06 -2.75
CA GLU A 515 5.63 -10.30 -2.87
C GLU A 515 7.14 -10.07 -3.08
N HIS A 516 7.53 -8.96 -3.71
CA HIS A 516 8.92 -8.61 -3.98
C HIS A 516 9.22 -7.14 -3.66
N ALA A 517 10.47 -6.86 -3.31
CA ALA A 517 10.91 -5.49 -3.09
C ALA A 517 10.96 -4.71 -4.42
N ILE A 518 10.46 -3.47 -4.41
CA ILE A 518 10.48 -2.57 -5.56
C ILE A 518 11.41 -1.40 -5.24
N TYR A 519 12.50 -1.29 -5.97
CA TYR A 519 13.57 -0.34 -5.66
C TYR A 519 13.33 1.05 -6.27
N PRO A 520 14.01 2.09 -5.75
CA PRO A 520 13.86 3.47 -6.20
C PRO A 520 13.75 3.58 -7.73
N HIS A 521 12.66 4.20 -8.19
CA HIS A 521 12.35 4.46 -9.60
C HIS A 521 12.11 3.23 -10.50
N LEU A 522 11.98 2.03 -9.92
CA LEU A 522 11.60 0.82 -10.65
C LEU A 522 10.11 0.52 -10.50
N SER A 523 9.60 -0.30 -11.44
CA SER A 523 8.22 -0.75 -11.46
C SER A 523 8.13 -2.28 -11.44
N ASP A 524 7.09 -2.81 -10.80
CA ASP A 524 6.66 -4.19 -10.91
C ASP A 524 5.22 -4.24 -11.48
N ASN A 525 5.05 -4.95 -12.59
CA ASN A 525 3.78 -5.13 -13.29
C ASN A 525 3.24 -6.57 -13.21
N ARG A 526 3.74 -7.39 -12.29
CA ARG A 526 3.36 -8.82 -12.20
C ARG A 526 2.17 -9.09 -11.27
N TYR A 527 1.51 -8.04 -10.79
CA TYR A 527 0.30 -8.14 -10.00
C TYR A 527 -0.93 -8.08 -10.90
N PHE A 528 -1.92 -8.92 -10.61
CA PHE A 528 -3.20 -8.98 -11.32
C PHE A 528 -4.34 -9.00 -10.32
N LEU A 529 -5.34 -8.16 -10.57
CA LEU A 529 -6.58 -8.13 -9.85
C LEU A 529 -7.64 -8.87 -10.65
N TYR A 530 -8.16 -9.97 -10.11
CA TYR A 530 -9.25 -10.74 -10.69
C TYR A 530 -10.55 -10.44 -9.93
N TYR A 531 -11.66 -10.38 -10.66
CA TYR A 531 -12.99 -10.05 -10.12
C TYR A 531 -14.12 -10.60 -11.00
N GLY A 532 -15.36 -10.48 -10.53
CA GLY A 532 -16.53 -11.03 -11.17
C GLY A 532 -16.69 -12.53 -10.98
N SER A 533 -16.23 -13.06 -9.84
CA SER A 533 -16.55 -14.42 -9.42
C SER A 533 -17.88 -14.45 -8.66
N ASP A 534 -18.71 -15.46 -8.91
CA ASP A 534 -19.90 -15.73 -8.08
C ASP A 534 -19.57 -16.62 -6.87
N THR A 535 -18.35 -17.19 -6.82
CA THR A 535 -17.84 -17.96 -5.68
C THR A 535 -16.96 -17.06 -4.81
N ARG A 536 -17.14 -17.15 -3.49
CA ARG A 536 -16.34 -16.35 -2.55
C ARG A 536 -14.90 -16.89 -2.51
N PRO A 537 -13.87 -16.06 -2.77
CA PRO A 537 -12.49 -16.42 -2.49
C PRO A 537 -12.31 -16.68 -0.99
N ALA A 538 -11.58 -17.73 -0.65
CA ALA A 538 -11.16 -17.99 0.72
C ALA A 538 -10.10 -16.95 1.11
N ASP A 539 -10.26 -16.37 2.30
CA ASP A 539 -9.30 -15.51 3.02
C ASP A 539 -9.25 -14.02 2.63
N ARG A 540 -9.76 -13.19 3.55
CA ARG A 540 -9.44 -11.76 3.63
C ARG A 540 -8.90 -11.41 5.00
N ILE A 541 -7.87 -10.57 5.01
CA ILE A 541 -7.34 -9.96 6.24
C ILE A 541 -8.15 -8.69 6.51
N ALA A 542 -8.62 -8.50 7.75
CA ALA A 542 -9.56 -7.44 8.10
C ALA A 542 -9.00 -6.02 7.91
N GLN A 543 -7.68 -5.81 8.09
CA GLN A 543 -7.04 -4.50 7.96
C GLN A 543 -5.56 -4.60 7.57
N MET A 544 -5.10 -3.64 6.76
CA MET A 544 -3.70 -3.48 6.37
C MET A 544 -3.35 -1.99 6.37
N SER A 545 -2.23 -1.61 7.00
CA SER A 545 -1.74 -0.23 6.99
C SER A 545 -0.78 -0.03 5.82
N ALA A 546 -1.03 0.95 4.97
CA ALA A 546 -0.16 1.29 3.85
C ALA A 546 1.22 1.79 4.31
N THR A 547 2.23 1.57 3.47
CA THR A 547 3.58 2.14 3.68
C THR A 547 3.56 3.67 3.65
N GLU A 548 4.38 4.30 4.50
CA GLU A 548 4.57 5.77 4.51
C GLU A 548 5.45 6.25 3.34
N LYS A 549 6.06 5.32 2.60
CA LYS A 549 6.91 5.60 1.43
C LYS A 549 6.07 6.01 0.22
N SER A 550 6.66 6.83 -0.63
CA SER A 550 6.09 7.38 -1.84
C SER A 550 6.14 6.37 -2.99
N TYR A 551 4.98 6.03 -3.55
CA TYR A 551 4.86 5.17 -4.73
C TYR A 551 3.73 5.63 -5.65
N ARG A 552 3.76 5.15 -6.89
CA ARG A 552 2.71 5.36 -7.89
C ARG A 552 2.16 4.02 -8.35
N THR A 553 0.84 3.90 -8.46
CA THR A 553 0.17 2.72 -9.01
C THR A 553 -0.58 3.07 -10.29
N VAL A 554 -0.66 2.11 -11.22
CA VAL A 554 -1.43 2.21 -12.47
C VAL A 554 -2.19 0.91 -12.65
N LEU A 555 -3.51 1.02 -12.81
CA LEU A 555 -4.37 -0.10 -13.18
C LEU A 555 -4.54 -0.10 -14.70
N LYS A 556 -4.21 -1.22 -15.36
CA LYS A 556 -4.32 -1.36 -16.81
C LYS A 556 -5.75 -1.68 -17.26
N GLU A 557 -5.93 -1.78 -18.57
CA GLU A 557 -7.20 -2.13 -19.21
C GLU A 557 -7.71 -3.51 -18.76
N GLU A 558 -9.03 -3.66 -18.81
CA GLU A 558 -9.74 -4.89 -18.44
C GLU A 558 -9.50 -6.00 -19.46
N ARG A 559 -9.17 -7.18 -18.95
CA ARG A 559 -9.10 -8.44 -19.69
C ARG A 559 -10.29 -9.33 -19.32
N GLN A 560 -10.68 -10.18 -20.27
CA GLN A 560 -11.71 -11.21 -20.11
C GLN A 560 -11.10 -12.57 -20.47
N PRO A 561 -11.64 -13.68 -19.91
CA PRO A 561 -11.20 -15.02 -20.27
C PRO A 561 -11.53 -15.32 -21.73
N ASP A 562 -10.88 -16.34 -22.28
CA ASP A 562 -11.14 -16.77 -23.66
C ASP A 562 -12.58 -17.24 -23.86
N LEU A 563 -13.20 -17.85 -22.84
CA LEU A 563 -14.60 -18.24 -22.83
C LEU A 563 -15.34 -17.55 -21.68
N GLY A 564 -16.10 -16.52 -22.00
CA GLY A 564 -16.89 -15.72 -21.07
C GLY A 564 -18.37 -16.11 -21.07
N LEU A 565 -18.99 -16.03 -19.89
CA LEU A 565 -20.42 -16.24 -19.68
C LEU A 565 -20.99 -15.12 -18.80
N THR A 566 -22.03 -14.45 -19.29
CA THR A 566 -22.74 -13.39 -18.57
C THR A 566 -24.25 -13.63 -18.66
N ALA A 567 -24.99 -13.04 -17.73
CA ALA A 567 -26.46 -13.06 -17.72
C ALA A 567 -26.96 -11.63 -17.57
N ASP A 568 -28.11 -11.33 -18.16
CA ASP A 568 -28.79 -10.04 -17.97
C ASP A 568 -29.21 -9.83 -16.51
N ARG A 569 -29.49 -10.92 -15.77
CA ARG A 569 -29.89 -10.89 -14.37
C ARG A 569 -29.35 -12.05 -13.53
N LYS A 570 -29.36 -11.85 -12.20
CA LYS A 570 -28.99 -12.83 -11.17
C LYS A 570 -30.18 -13.26 -10.31
N TRP A 571 -31.24 -12.44 -10.27
CA TRP A 571 -32.48 -12.76 -9.58
C TRP A 571 -33.64 -12.85 -10.56
N LEU A 572 -34.45 -13.88 -10.39
CA LEU A 572 -35.72 -14.11 -11.08
C LEU A 572 -36.80 -14.31 -10.03
N MET A 573 -38.01 -13.85 -10.35
CA MET A 573 -39.11 -13.83 -9.41
C MET A 573 -40.24 -14.72 -9.90
N LYS A 574 -40.70 -15.63 -9.05
CA LYS A 574 -41.88 -16.42 -9.35
C LYS A 574 -43.11 -15.54 -9.30
N GLY A 575 -43.85 -15.50 -10.41
CA GLY A 575 -45.10 -14.74 -10.52
C GLY A 575 -44.92 -13.22 -10.61
N TYR A 576 -43.70 -12.71 -10.78
CA TYR A 576 -43.44 -11.27 -10.90
C TYR A 576 -42.31 -10.98 -11.91
N GLY A 577 -42.51 -9.99 -12.79
CA GLY A 577 -41.50 -9.62 -13.79
C GLY A 577 -41.22 -10.72 -14.85
N PRO A 578 -40.09 -10.64 -15.58
CA PRO A 578 -39.78 -11.60 -16.64
C PRO A 578 -39.36 -12.96 -16.09
N SER A 579 -39.83 -14.02 -16.75
CA SER A 579 -39.47 -15.43 -16.49
C SER A 579 -38.35 -15.96 -17.38
N GLN A 580 -37.85 -15.13 -18.30
CA GLN A 580 -36.76 -15.47 -19.20
C GLN A 580 -35.43 -14.94 -18.65
N LEU A 581 -34.40 -15.79 -18.67
CA LEU A 581 -33.02 -15.40 -18.37
C LEU A 581 -32.23 -15.35 -19.67
N THR A 582 -31.58 -14.23 -19.94
CA THR A 582 -30.76 -14.06 -21.14
C THR A 582 -29.30 -14.29 -20.81
N LEU A 583 -28.70 -15.38 -21.31
CA LEU A 583 -27.28 -15.65 -21.19
C LEU A 583 -26.54 -15.15 -22.43
N LYS A 584 -25.41 -14.49 -22.25
CA LYS A 584 -24.52 -14.07 -23.33
C LYS A 584 -23.16 -14.74 -23.18
N VAL A 585 -22.74 -15.40 -24.26
CA VAL A 585 -21.47 -16.13 -24.37
C VAL A 585 -20.51 -15.34 -25.25
N SER A 586 -19.26 -15.27 -24.84
CA SER A 586 -18.17 -14.67 -25.64
C SER A 586 -17.02 -15.67 -25.75
N ASP A 587 -16.65 -16.08 -26.96
CA ASP A 587 -15.48 -16.93 -27.19
C ASP A 587 -14.46 -16.23 -28.09
N ARG A 588 -13.26 -15.96 -27.57
CA ARG A 588 -12.16 -15.32 -28.32
C ARG A 588 -11.46 -16.26 -29.29
N GLN A 589 -11.62 -17.57 -29.13
CA GLN A 589 -11.01 -18.59 -29.99
C GLN A 589 -12.03 -19.27 -30.91
N ALA A 590 -13.12 -18.57 -31.26
CA ALA A 590 -14.22 -19.11 -32.04
C ALA A 590 -13.75 -19.75 -33.37
N GLY A 591 -13.61 -21.07 -33.35
CA GLY A 591 -13.78 -21.96 -34.49
C GLY A 591 -15.08 -22.77 -34.29
N GLU A 592 -15.49 -23.55 -35.28
CA GLU A 592 -16.69 -24.40 -35.31
C GLU A 592 -16.72 -25.42 -34.14
N GLY A 593 -17.00 -24.95 -32.93
CA GLY A 593 -17.00 -25.73 -31.71
C GLY A 593 -18.41 -25.97 -31.20
N ASN A 594 -18.74 -27.23 -30.90
CA ASN A 594 -19.92 -27.55 -30.11
C ASN A 594 -19.68 -27.03 -28.68
N TYR A 595 -20.59 -26.21 -28.17
CA TYR A 595 -20.66 -25.90 -26.73
C TYR A 595 -21.78 -26.72 -26.09
N SER A 596 -21.59 -27.10 -24.83
CA SER A 596 -22.67 -27.62 -23.99
C SER A 596 -22.88 -26.66 -22.82
N LEU A 597 -24.11 -26.18 -22.68
CA LEU A 597 -24.53 -25.42 -21.50
C LEU A 597 -25.14 -26.39 -20.50
N SER A 598 -24.62 -26.44 -19.29
CA SER A 598 -25.14 -27.29 -18.21
C SER A 598 -25.83 -26.45 -17.13
N LEU A 599 -27.09 -26.76 -16.84
CA LEU A 599 -27.82 -26.22 -15.69
C LEU A 599 -27.72 -27.17 -14.49
N THR A 600 -27.06 -26.72 -13.44
CA THR A 600 -26.96 -27.47 -12.17
C THR A 600 -28.11 -27.04 -11.26
N GLY A 601 -28.79 -28.00 -10.62
CA GLY A 601 -30.00 -27.78 -9.80
C GLY A 601 -31.29 -28.41 -10.35
N THR A 602 -31.28 -28.96 -11.57
CA THR A 602 -32.43 -29.60 -12.23
C THR A 602 -32.13 -30.98 -12.82
N GLY A 603 -30.99 -31.59 -12.47
CA GLY A 603 -30.55 -32.87 -13.05
C GLY A 603 -29.72 -32.75 -14.33
N GLY A 604 -29.18 -31.56 -14.64
CA GLY A 604 -28.24 -31.37 -15.75
C GLY A 604 -28.92 -31.33 -17.10
N VAL A 605 -29.53 -30.19 -17.45
CA VAL A 605 -30.06 -29.98 -18.81
C VAL A 605 -28.93 -29.48 -19.70
N GLU A 606 -28.68 -30.17 -20.82
CA GLU A 606 -27.74 -29.75 -21.86
C GLU A 606 -28.49 -29.04 -23.01
N PHE A 607 -27.97 -27.89 -23.43
CA PHE A 607 -28.48 -27.17 -24.61
C PHE A 607 -27.46 -27.24 -25.76
N PRO A 608 -27.89 -27.56 -26.99
CA PRO A 608 -27.02 -27.52 -28.16
C PRO A 608 -26.66 -26.06 -28.49
N ALA A 609 -25.37 -25.81 -28.73
CA ALA A 609 -24.90 -24.47 -29.04
C ALA A 609 -25.00 -24.11 -30.52
N ASP A 610 -25.23 -22.83 -30.80
CA ASP A 610 -25.19 -22.29 -32.16
C ASP A 610 -23.72 -22.00 -32.58
N PRO A 611 -23.27 -22.53 -33.73
CA PRO A 611 -21.87 -22.49 -34.19
C PRO A 611 -21.38 -21.10 -34.65
N SER A 612 -22.20 -20.05 -34.60
CA SER A 612 -21.88 -18.72 -35.15
C SER A 612 -20.97 -17.81 -34.30
N GLY A 613 -20.44 -18.28 -33.16
CA GLY A 613 -19.37 -17.60 -32.42
C GLY A 613 -19.76 -16.41 -31.54
N ILE A 614 -21.03 -15.95 -31.56
CA ILE A 614 -21.61 -15.06 -30.53
C ILE A 614 -23.08 -15.47 -30.35
N THR A 615 -23.38 -16.15 -29.25
CA THR A 615 -24.67 -16.79 -29.02
C THR A 615 -25.32 -16.29 -27.74
N THR A 616 -26.40 -15.55 -27.91
CA THR A 616 -27.29 -15.21 -26.79
C THR A 616 -28.30 -16.34 -26.64
N TYR A 617 -28.47 -16.87 -25.43
CA TYR A 617 -29.43 -17.92 -25.11
C TYR A 617 -30.54 -17.34 -24.23
N SER A 618 -31.80 -17.59 -24.58
CA SER A 618 -32.94 -17.28 -23.71
C SER A 618 -33.42 -18.56 -23.05
N ILE A 619 -33.42 -18.57 -21.72
CA ILE A 619 -33.80 -19.74 -20.93
C ILE A 619 -35.08 -19.42 -20.17
N ASP A 620 -36.12 -20.21 -20.45
CA ASP A 620 -37.36 -20.13 -19.68
C ASP A 620 -37.17 -20.77 -18.30
N THR A 621 -37.38 -19.96 -17.27
CA THR A 621 -37.26 -20.36 -15.87
C THR A 621 -38.61 -20.51 -15.18
N ALA A 622 -39.74 -20.30 -15.87
CA ALA A 622 -41.08 -20.34 -15.28
C ALA A 622 -41.39 -21.67 -14.57
N GLY A 623 -40.92 -22.79 -15.14
CA GLY A 623 -41.10 -24.13 -14.59
C GLY A 623 -40.17 -24.48 -13.41
N LEU A 624 -39.17 -23.66 -13.12
CA LEU A 624 -38.19 -23.96 -12.07
C LEU A 624 -38.74 -23.58 -10.69
N PRO A 625 -38.51 -24.40 -9.64
CA PRO A 625 -38.86 -24.02 -8.27
C PRO A 625 -38.01 -22.83 -7.77
N ALA A 626 -38.39 -22.25 -6.64
CA ALA A 626 -37.53 -21.28 -5.97
C ALA A 626 -36.26 -22.00 -5.46
N GLY A 627 -35.10 -21.37 -5.59
CA GLY A 627 -33.83 -21.98 -5.23
C GLY A 627 -32.61 -21.32 -5.89
N PHE A 628 -31.47 -22.02 -5.74
CA PHE A 628 -30.18 -21.64 -6.30
C PHE A 628 -29.88 -22.47 -7.54
N TYR A 629 -29.36 -21.81 -8.56
CA TYR A 629 -29.05 -22.42 -9.83
C TYR A 629 -27.70 -21.93 -10.34
N ALA A 630 -27.05 -22.75 -11.16
CA ALA A 630 -25.76 -22.41 -11.75
C ALA A 630 -25.66 -22.90 -13.19
N PHE A 631 -25.04 -22.06 -14.03
CA PHE A 631 -24.68 -22.37 -15.40
C PHE A 631 -23.17 -22.48 -15.57
N ILE A 632 -22.75 -23.49 -16.30
CA ILE A 632 -21.38 -23.61 -16.83
C ILE A 632 -21.48 -23.96 -18.30
N ILE A 633 -20.70 -23.29 -19.14
CA ILE A 633 -20.52 -23.66 -20.53
C ILE A 633 -19.18 -24.38 -20.69
N ALA A 634 -19.23 -25.56 -21.30
CA ALA A 634 -18.04 -26.24 -21.78
C ALA A 634 -17.90 -26.02 -23.30
N GLY A 635 -16.73 -25.58 -23.74
CA GLY A 635 -16.37 -25.52 -25.16
C GLY A 635 -15.57 -26.75 -25.58
N GLY A 636 -15.42 -26.94 -26.90
CA GLY A 636 -14.49 -27.95 -27.45
C GLY A 636 -13.09 -27.83 -26.83
N SER A 637 -12.36 -28.95 -26.75
CA SER A 637 -11.03 -29.11 -26.10
C SER A 637 -10.98 -28.97 -24.57
N GLY A 638 -12.12 -29.08 -23.88
CA GLY A 638 -12.18 -29.13 -22.41
C GLY A 638 -12.12 -27.76 -21.71
N ARG A 639 -12.26 -26.66 -22.48
CA ARG A 639 -12.37 -25.29 -21.96
C ARG A 639 -13.70 -25.11 -21.23
N LYS A 640 -13.72 -24.34 -20.14
CA LYS A 640 -14.93 -24.03 -19.36
C LYS A 640 -15.04 -22.53 -19.13
N SER A 641 -16.27 -22.01 -19.14
CA SER A 641 -16.57 -20.67 -18.64
C SER A 641 -16.51 -20.64 -17.11
N ARG A 642 -16.59 -19.44 -16.54
CA ARG A 642 -16.95 -19.30 -15.12
C ARG A 642 -18.28 -19.96 -14.81
N THR A 643 -18.44 -20.35 -13.56
CA THR A 643 -19.75 -20.71 -12.99
C THR A 643 -20.57 -19.44 -12.80
N LEU A 644 -21.69 -19.33 -13.52
CA LEU A 644 -22.64 -18.23 -13.34
C LEU A 644 -23.78 -18.70 -12.45
N THR A 645 -23.94 -18.08 -11.29
CA THR A 645 -25.02 -18.41 -10.36
C THR A 645 -26.17 -17.43 -10.47
N PHE A 646 -27.39 -17.95 -10.31
CA PHE A 646 -28.59 -17.14 -10.22
C PHE A 646 -29.58 -17.74 -9.24
N ARG A 647 -30.58 -16.95 -8.87
CA ARG A 647 -31.56 -17.27 -7.83
C ARG A 647 -32.96 -17.07 -8.37
N ILE A 648 -33.84 -18.02 -8.06
CA ILE A 648 -35.28 -17.90 -8.28
C ILE A 648 -35.95 -17.79 -6.93
N SER A 649 -36.70 -16.72 -6.68
CA SER A 649 -37.35 -16.46 -5.40
C SER A 649 -38.81 -16.06 -5.60
N TYR A 650 -39.64 -16.22 -4.58
CA TYR A 650 -40.87 -15.42 -4.51
C TYR A 650 -40.57 -14.00 -4.02
N PRO A 651 -41.46 -13.02 -4.26
CA PRO A 651 -41.28 -11.64 -3.78
C PRO A 651 -41.35 -11.50 -2.27
N VAL A 652 -40.56 -10.53 -1.76
CA VAL A 652 -40.68 -9.96 -0.43
C VAL A 652 -41.22 -8.55 -0.60
N TYR A 653 -42.52 -8.38 -0.41
CA TYR A 653 -43.21 -7.11 -0.52
C TYR A 653 -42.99 -6.30 0.75
N VAL A 654 -42.54 -5.06 0.59
CA VAL A 654 -42.35 -4.13 1.70
C VAL A 654 -43.25 -2.91 1.49
N SER A 655 -44.16 -2.69 2.42
CA SER A 655 -44.98 -1.47 2.48
C SER A 655 -44.44 -0.51 3.53
N TRP A 656 -44.22 0.74 3.13
CA TRP A 656 -43.90 1.82 4.07
C TRP A 656 -45.12 2.70 4.28
N THR A 657 -45.53 2.79 5.54
CA THR A 657 -46.82 3.34 5.94
C THR A 657 -46.62 4.57 6.81
N LEU A 658 -47.48 5.57 6.61
CA LEU A 658 -47.46 6.84 7.33
C LEU A 658 -48.72 7.00 8.16
N ASP A 659 -48.55 7.00 9.48
CA ASP A 659 -49.65 7.17 10.44
C ASP A 659 -49.78 8.65 10.79
N TRP A 660 -50.89 9.25 10.35
CA TRP A 660 -51.17 10.66 10.60
C TRP A 660 -51.96 10.80 11.89
N GLU A 661 -51.35 11.32 12.95
CA GLU A 661 -51.95 11.32 14.28
C GLU A 661 -53.12 12.28 14.52
N GLY A 662 -53.52 13.05 13.51
CA GLY A 662 -54.53 14.10 13.63
C GLY A 662 -53.99 15.40 14.23
N TRP A 663 -52.69 15.67 14.04
CA TRP A 663 -51.99 16.91 14.38
C TRP A 663 -51.27 17.51 13.16
N ASP A 664 -50.78 18.75 13.29
CA ASP A 664 -49.99 19.42 12.26
C ASP A 664 -48.68 18.68 11.95
N VAL A 665 -48.27 18.71 10.69
CA VAL A 665 -46.99 18.21 10.18
C VAL A 665 -46.31 19.35 9.42
N PRO A 666 -45.29 20.02 9.99
CA PRO A 666 -44.68 21.20 9.38
C PRO A 666 -44.20 20.94 7.95
N ASP A 667 -44.16 21.96 7.10
CA ASP A 667 -43.71 21.81 5.69
C ASP A 667 -42.32 21.17 5.59
N SER A 668 -41.42 21.46 6.55
CA SER A 668 -40.11 20.80 6.63
C SER A 668 -40.17 19.28 6.85
N GLY A 669 -41.23 18.78 7.49
CA GLY A 669 -41.50 17.35 7.62
C GLY A 669 -42.01 16.73 6.32
N LEU A 670 -42.89 17.44 5.61
CA LEU A 670 -43.37 17.03 4.28
C LEU A 670 -42.20 16.96 3.28
N ASP A 671 -41.35 17.99 3.27
CA ASP A 671 -40.16 18.04 2.40
C ASP A 671 -39.17 16.90 2.73
N ALA A 672 -39.02 16.55 4.01
CA ALA A 672 -38.16 15.44 4.43
C ALA A 672 -38.68 14.07 3.95
N LEU A 673 -40.00 13.87 3.97
CA LEU A 673 -40.65 12.68 3.44
C LEU A 673 -40.56 12.63 1.91
N ASP A 674 -40.84 13.73 1.21
CA ASP A 674 -40.68 13.83 -0.24
C ASP A 674 -39.25 13.45 -0.66
N GLY A 675 -38.24 14.01 0.03
CA GLY A 675 -36.84 13.68 -0.22
C GLY A 675 -36.53 12.18 -0.03
N LEU A 676 -37.13 11.54 0.98
CA LEU A 676 -36.87 10.13 1.28
C LEU A 676 -37.56 9.19 0.28
N SER A 677 -38.82 9.46 -0.09
CA SER A 677 -39.53 8.70 -1.13
C SER A 677 -38.78 8.78 -2.48
N TRP A 678 -38.29 9.97 -2.87
CA TRP A 678 -37.48 10.14 -4.08
C TRP A 678 -36.13 9.45 -4.03
N GLU A 679 -35.47 9.50 -2.88
CA GLU A 679 -34.20 8.82 -2.68
C GLU A 679 -34.35 7.33 -2.97
N PHE A 680 -35.39 6.67 -2.43
CA PHE A 680 -35.55 5.22 -2.48
C PHE A 680 -36.50 4.69 -3.57
N GLY A 681 -37.33 5.54 -4.18
CA GLY A 681 -38.35 5.15 -5.17
C GLY A 681 -39.46 4.28 -4.56
N ILE A 682 -39.90 4.62 -3.34
CA ILE A 682 -40.88 3.85 -2.56
C ILE A 682 -42.22 4.60 -2.47
N PRO A 683 -43.36 3.94 -2.75
CA PRO A 683 -44.68 4.52 -2.52
C PRO A 683 -45.08 4.44 -1.05
N TYR A 684 -45.86 5.42 -0.60
CA TYR A 684 -46.50 5.40 0.72
C TYR A 684 -47.88 4.76 0.71
N THR A 685 -48.23 4.19 1.86
CA THR A 685 -49.63 4.07 2.29
C THR A 685 -49.87 5.11 3.39
N HIS A 686 -50.72 6.10 3.13
CA HIS A 686 -51.07 7.13 4.11
C HIS A 686 -52.28 6.68 4.94
N TYR A 687 -52.08 6.29 6.20
CA TYR A 687 -53.18 6.13 7.15
C TYR A 687 -53.53 7.52 7.69
N PHE A 688 -54.51 8.17 7.03
CA PHE A 688 -54.82 9.58 7.23
C PHE A 688 -55.90 9.77 8.30
N ASN A 689 -55.66 10.65 9.28
CA ASN A 689 -56.64 10.96 10.33
C ASN A 689 -57.41 12.26 10.03
N PRO A 690 -58.73 12.21 9.85
CA PRO A 690 -59.55 13.36 9.49
C PRO A 690 -59.77 14.36 10.63
N ARG A 691 -59.29 14.09 11.85
CA ARG A 691 -59.41 15.01 12.99
C ARG A 691 -58.90 16.42 12.70
N ILE A 692 -57.92 16.57 11.79
CA ILE A 692 -57.37 17.87 11.40
C ILE A 692 -58.42 18.86 10.87
N TYR A 693 -59.59 18.37 10.43
CA TYR A 693 -60.69 19.19 9.90
C TYR A 693 -61.62 19.71 11.00
N LEU A 694 -61.50 19.23 12.24
CA LEU A 694 -62.37 19.67 13.32
C LEU A 694 -62.05 21.11 13.76
N PRO A 695 -63.09 21.88 14.16
CA PRO A 695 -62.89 23.23 14.68
C PRO A 695 -61.92 23.25 15.85
N GLY A 696 -60.90 24.11 15.77
CA GLY A 696 -59.91 24.29 16.84
C GLY A 696 -58.74 23.32 16.81
N VAL A 697 -58.73 22.31 15.91
CA VAL A 697 -57.58 21.41 15.74
C VAL A 697 -56.51 22.08 14.88
N LEU A 698 -56.81 22.40 13.62
CA LEU A 698 -55.92 23.18 12.74
C LEU A 698 -56.67 24.34 12.07
N PRO A 699 -55.97 25.44 11.71
CA PRO A 699 -56.54 26.44 10.80
C PRO A 699 -56.94 25.81 9.46
N PRO A 700 -58.08 26.20 8.84
CA PRO A 700 -58.56 25.58 7.60
C PRO A 700 -57.54 25.55 6.46
N GLY A 701 -56.82 26.66 6.23
CA GLY A 701 -55.77 26.72 5.20
C GLY A 701 -54.58 25.79 5.49
N ARG A 702 -54.35 25.47 6.76
CA ARG A 702 -53.30 24.51 7.15
C ARG A 702 -53.75 23.07 6.90
N ALA A 703 -54.96 22.71 7.30
CA ALA A 703 -55.54 21.41 7.01
C ALA A 703 -55.56 21.15 5.49
N GLN A 704 -56.03 22.13 4.70
CA GLN A 704 -56.03 22.06 3.24
C GLN A 704 -54.63 21.82 2.65
N ARG A 705 -53.58 22.47 3.17
CA ARG A 705 -52.20 22.25 2.69
C ARG A 705 -51.75 20.80 2.87
N LEU A 706 -52.10 20.16 3.99
CA LEU A 706 -51.78 18.74 4.25
C LEU A 706 -52.57 17.84 3.31
N THR A 707 -53.88 18.11 3.14
CA THR A 707 -54.75 17.38 2.21
C THR A 707 -54.24 17.44 0.77
N GLU A 708 -53.88 18.64 0.30
CA GLU A 708 -53.33 18.83 -1.04
C GLU A 708 -51.99 18.11 -1.23
N TRP A 709 -51.16 18.04 -0.19
CA TRP A 709 -49.92 17.27 -0.26
C TRP A 709 -50.19 15.78 -0.44
N VAL A 710 -51.08 15.18 0.37
CA VAL A 710 -51.46 13.77 0.25
C VAL A 710 -52.12 13.48 -1.11
N LEU A 711 -53.04 14.33 -1.56
CA LEU A 711 -53.73 14.16 -2.85
C LEU A 711 -52.78 14.22 -4.06
N ARG A 712 -51.78 15.11 -4.03
CA ARG A 712 -50.78 15.17 -5.11
C ARG A 712 -49.99 13.86 -5.22
N ARG A 713 -49.71 13.21 -4.10
CA ARG A 713 -48.97 11.95 -4.10
C ARG A 713 -49.84 10.77 -4.51
N TYR A 714 -51.07 10.70 -4.01
CA TYR A 714 -52.07 9.73 -4.46
C TYR A 714 -52.28 9.79 -5.99
N THR A 715 -52.57 10.97 -6.53
CA THR A 715 -52.86 11.14 -7.97
C THR A 715 -51.63 11.12 -8.87
N GLY A 716 -50.50 11.61 -8.38
CA GLY A 716 -49.28 11.75 -9.18
C GLY A 716 -48.37 10.52 -9.16
N LEU A 717 -48.38 9.74 -8.06
CA LEU A 717 -47.40 8.69 -7.79
C LEU A 717 -48.00 7.32 -7.52
N GLY A 718 -49.32 7.18 -7.55
CA GLY A 718 -50.00 5.92 -7.30
C GLY A 718 -49.89 5.46 -5.84
N GLU A 719 -49.69 6.38 -4.91
CA GLU A 719 -49.72 6.08 -3.47
C GLU A 719 -51.13 5.82 -2.98
N GLU A 720 -51.26 5.27 -1.78
CA GLU A 720 -52.55 4.88 -1.22
C GLU A 720 -52.96 5.77 -0.05
N ILE A 721 -54.27 5.97 0.13
CA ILE A 721 -54.86 6.63 1.29
C ILE A 721 -55.75 5.62 2.03
N GLY A 722 -55.31 5.24 3.22
CA GLY A 722 -56.06 4.53 4.25
C GLY A 722 -56.62 5.49 5.30
N LEU A 723 -57.47 4.98 6.20
CA LEU A 723 -58.02 5.73 7.32
C LEU A 723 -57.27 5.38 8.62
N HIS A 724 -56.96 6.41 9.41
CA HIS A 724 -56.38 6.26 10.74
C HIS A 724 -57.24 6.96 11.78
N LEU A 725 -57.58 6.28 12.87
CA LEU A 725 -58.40 6.87 13.93
C LEU A 725 -57.81 6.59 15.31
N HIS A 726 -57.48 7.68 16.00
CA HIS A 726 -57.35 7.73 17.46
C HIS A 726 -58.67 8.20 18.09
N MET A 727 -58.95 7.78 19.33
CA MET A 727 -60.19 8.10 20.04
C MET A 727 -60.15 9.48 20.72
N HIS A 728 -59.62 10.48 20.00
CA HIS A 728 -59.56 11.86 20.48
C HIS A 728 -60.96 12.34 20.91
N TYR A 729 -61.03 12.99 22.07
CA TYR A 729 -62.30 13.37 22.72
C TYR A 729 -63.16 14.28 21.84
N ASP A 730 -62.53 15.19 21.09
CA ASP A 730 -63.23 16.07 20.16
C ASP A 730 -63.85 15.30 18.99
N LEU A 731 -63.14 14.33 18.41
CA LEU A 731 -63.62 13.49 17.33
C LEU A 731 -64.76 12.56 17.79
N VAL A 732 -64.58 11.91 18.94
CA VAL A 732 -65.59 11.02 19.54
C VAL A 732 -66.86 11.81 19.88
N SER A 733 -66.70 12.98 20.51
CA SER A 733 -67.84 13.85 20.85
C SER A 733 -68.54 14.37 19.59
N ALA A 734 -67.78 14.74 18.55
CA ALA A 734 -68.35 15.23 17.29
C ALA A 734 -69.12 14.13 16.52
N ALA A 735 -68.72 12.86 16.68
CA ALA A 735 -69.47 11.71 16.18
C ALA A 735 -70.74 11.39 16.99
N GLY A 736 -71.06 12.18 18.03
CA GLY A 736 -72.22 11.95 18.89
C GLY A 736 -72.07 10.72 19.81
N VAL A 737 -70.83 10.34 20.13
CA VAL A 737 -70.49 9.25 21.03
C VAL A 737 -69.98 9.81 22.36
N GLY A 738 -70.33 9.15 23.47
CA GLY A 738 -69.87 9.54 24.79
C GLY A 738 -68.38 9.24 24.97
N VAL A 739 -67.59 10.26 25.33
CA VAL A 739 -66.14 10.12 25.58
C VAL A 739 -65.85 9.12 26.70
N ARG A 740 -64.81 8.30 26.53
CA ARG A 740 -64.24 7.42 27.56
C ARG A 740 -62.87 7.96 27.94
N TYR A 741 -62.58 8.02 29.24
CA TYR A 741 -61.31 8.55 29.76
C TYR A 741 -60.34 7.45 30.20
N GLN A 742 -60.79 6.19 30.24
CA GLN A 742 -60.04 5.02 30.71
C GLN A 742 -60.54 3.75 30.00
N PRO A 743 -59.70 2.70 29.93
CA PRO A 743 -58.25 2.74 30.13
C PRO A 743 -57.56 3.68 29.13
N HIS A 744 -56.34 4.11 29.47
CA HIS A 744 -55.44 4.77 28.52
C HIS A 744 -54.04 4.17 28.63
N TRP A 745 -53.26 4.19 27.55
CA TRP A 745 -51.91 3.60 27.53
C TRP A 745 -50.77 4.56 27.91
N GLY A 746 -51.08 5.84 28.17
CA GLY A 746 -50.26 6.74 28.98
C GLY A 746 -49.27 7.65 28.24
N TYR A 747 -49.47 7.92 26.94
CA TYR A 747 -48.61 8.85 26.18
C TYR A 747 -49.11 10.30 26.26
N ARG A 748 -50.42 10.52 26.04
CA ARG A 748 -51.07 11.84 25.98
C ARG A 748 -52.56 11.72 26.32
N SER A 749 -52.86 11.47 27.58
CA SER A 749 -54.25 11.21 28.03
C SER A 749 -55.17 12.41 28.16
N ALA A 750 -54.66 13.62 27.91
CA ALA A 750 -55.44 14.84 28.10
C ALA A 750 -56.51 15.08 27.00
N ASP A 751 -56.31 14.53 25.79
CA ASP A 751 -57.18 14.75 24.62
C ASP A 751 -57.80 13.47 24.06
N GLY A 752 -57.58 12.31 24.69
CA GLY A 752 -58.11 11.02 24.24
C GLY A 752 -57.27 10.30 23.20
N TYR A 753 -56.11 10.84 22.84
CA TYR A 753 -55.17 10.20 21.92
C TYR A 753 -54.87 8.74 22.29
N ASP A 754 -54.67 8.46 23.59
CA ASP A 754 -54.22 7.16 24.08
C ASP A 754 -55.33 6.29 24.69
N VAL A 755 -56.59 6.54 24.31
CA VAL A 755 -57.73 5.70 24.69
C VAL A 755 -57.90 4.59 23.63
N PRO A 756 -57.86 3.30 24.01
CA PRO A 756 -58.09 2.19 23.09
C PRO A 756 -59.43 2.30 22.39
N SER A 757 -59.49 2.09 21.08
CA SER A 757 -60.78 1.97 20.40
C SER A 757 -61.61 0.80 20.95
N THR A 758 -60.98 -0.20 21.57
CA THR A 758 -61.63 -1.41 22.14
C THR A 758 -62.49 -1.14 23.37
N VAL A 759 -62.47 0.09 23.89
CA VAL A 759 -63.38 0.50 24.97
C VAL A 759 -64.77 0.90 24.47
N TYR A 760 -64.93 1.07 23.16
CA TYR A 760 -66.18 1.46 22.52
C TYR A 760 -66.88 0.24 21.93
N GLU A 761 -68.19 0.15 22.16
CA GLU A 761 -69.00 -0.92 21.58
C GLU A 761 -69.00 -0.82 20.04
N PRO A 762 -69.17 -1.93 19.29
CA PRO A 762 -69.15 -1.90 17.82
C PRO A 762 -70.07 -0.85 17.18
N ALA A 763 -71.27 -0.63 17.75
CA ALA A 763 -72.20 0.40 17.28
C ALA A 763 -71.75 1.84 17.61
N GLU A 764 -70.98 2.03 18.68
CA GLU A 764 -70.33 3.32 18.98
C GLU A 764 -69.17 3.57 18.02
N PHE A 765 -68.32 2.56 17.80
CA PHE A 765 -67.21 2.64 16.86
C PHE A 765 -67.68 2.90 15.42
N ALA A 766 -68.76 2.24 14.96
CA ALA A 766 -69.35 2.49 13.64
C ALA A 766 -69.72 3.96 13.43
N ARG A 767 -70.29 4.64 14.45
CA ARG A 767 -70.62 6.07 14.36
C ARG A 767 -69.37 6.95 14.27
N ILE A 768 -68.31 6.62 15.01
CA ILE A 768 -67.03 7.33 14.95
C ILE A 768 -66.40 7.14 13.56
N LEU A 769 -66.42 5.91 13.05
CA LEU A 769 -65.92 5.55 11.73
C LEU A 769 -66.66 6.30 10.61
N ASP A 770 -68.00 6.27 10.63
CA ASP A 770 -68.85 6.96 9.65
C ASP A 770 -68.61 8.47 9.66
N TYR A 771 -68.46 9.06 10.85
CA TYR A 771 -68.13 10.47 10.97
C TYR A 771 -66.74 10.79 10.39
N GLY A 772 -65.73 9.96 10.70
CA GLY A 772 -64.41 10.08 10.10
C GLY A 772 -64.44 9.99 8.56
N LEU A 773 -65.18 9.03 8.01
CA LEU A 773 -65.39 8.88 6.56
C LEU A 773 -66.11 10.08 5.94
N SER A 774 -67.08 10.67 6.65
CA SER A 774 -67.77 11.88 6.19
C SER A 774 -66.79 13.06 6.05
N LEU A 775 -65.89 13.25 7.03
CA LEU A 775 -64.87 14.29 6.98
C LEU A 775 -63.87 14.07 5.82
N ILE A 776 -63.49 12.81 5.54
CA ILE A 776 -62.66 12.46 4.37
C ILE A 776 -63.37 12.87 3.07
N ALA A 777 -64.64 12.49 2.92
CA ALA A 777 -65.43 12.77 1.72
C ALA A 777 -65.68 14.27 1.52
N GLU A 778 -66.05 15.00 2.58
CA GLU A 778 -66.29 16.45 2.55
C GLU A 778 -65.05 17.26 2.14
N ASN A 779 -63.85 16.73 2.41
CA ASN A 779 -62.58 17.36 2.06
C ASN A 779 -61.95 16.81 0.76
N GLY A 780 -62.72 16.07 -0.04
CA GLY A 780 -62.34 15.67 -1.40
C GLY A 780 -61.28 14.56 -1.48
N LEU A 781 -61.03 13.84 -0.39
CA LEU A 781 -60.18 12.65 -0.39
C LEU A 781 -60.96 11.43 -0.91
N PRO A 782 -60.30 10.47 -1.59
CA PRO A 782 -60.96 9.24 -2.03
C PRO A 782 -61.41 8.40 -0.83
N LYS A 783 -62.43 7.55 -1.03
CA LYS A 783 -62.85 6.59 0.00
C LYS A 783 -61.67 5.68 0.37
N PRO A 784 -61.25 5.60 1.64
CA PRO A 784 -60.12 4.78 2.04
C PRO A 784 -60.39 3.28 1.85
N SER A 785 -59.39 2.54 1.37
CA SER A 785 -59.42 1.07 1.18
C SER A 785 -58.90 0.30 2.39
N GLY A 786 -57.94 0.86 3.11
CA GLY A 786 -57.31 0.28 4.29
C GLY A 786 -57.62 1.05 5.57
N PHE A 787 -57.54 0.36 6.71
CA PHE A 787 -57.68 0.95 8.04
C PHE A 787 -56.45 0.65 8.91
N ARG A 788 -56.17 1.53 9.88
CA ARG A 788 -55.28 1.27 11.01
C ARG A 788 -55.82 1.94 12.27
N ALA A 789 -56.01 1.18 13.33
CA ALA A 789 -56.44 1.69 14.62
C ALA A 789 -55.29 2.45 15.32
N GLY A 790 -55.64 3.56 15.98
CA GLY A 790 -54.72 4.26 16.85
C GLY A 790 -54.20 3.36 17.97
N GLY A 791 -52.88 3.34 18.16
CA GLY A 791 -52.22 2.43 19.11
C GLY A 791 -52.43 0.94 18.81
N TRP A 792 -52.85 0.58 17.59
CA TRP A 792 -53.16 -0.78 17.14
C TRP A 792 -54.32 -1.47 17.88
N TYR A 793 -55.22 -0.72 18.52
CA TYR A 793 -56.34 -1.29 19.29
C TYR A 793 -57.55 -1.66 18.43
N ALA A 794 -57.42 -2.68 17.58
CA ALA A 794 -58.53 -3.28 16.85
C ALA A 794 -58.78 -4.71 17.32
N ASP A 795 -60.02 -5.01 17.74
CA ASP A 795 -60.45 -6.37 18.06
C ASP A 795 -61.41 -6.91 17.00
N SER A 796 -61.82 -8.17 17.15
CA SER A 796 -62.73 -8.84 16.21
C SER A 796 -64.05 -8.08 15.98
N GLY A 797 -64.56 -7.39 17.01
CA GLY A 797 -65.77 -6.58 16.90
C GLY A 797 -65.60 -5.37 15.98
N MET A 798 -64.45 -4.69 16.07
CA MET A 798 -64.14 -3.59 15.14
C MET A 798 -63.83 -4.06 13.73
N LEU A 799 -63.10 -5.16 13.58
CA LEU A 799 -62.82 -5.72 12.25
C LEU A 799 -64.12 -6.07 11.50
N GLU A 800 -65.16 -6.50 12.22
CA GLU A 800 -66.50 -6.70 11.65
C GLU A 800 -67.11 -5.38 11.14
N VAL A 801 -67.06 -4.31 11.95
CA VAL A 801 -67.55 -2.98 11.55
C VAL A 801 -66.78 -2.44 10.32
N LEU A 802 -65.46 -2.61 10.27
CA LEU A 802 -64.64 -2.21 9.13
C LEU A 802 -65.02 -2.97 7.86
N SER A 803 -65.20 -4.28 7.97
CA SER A 803 -65.64 -5.12 6.85
C SER A 803 -67.03 -4.71 6.33
N GLU A 804 -67.97 -4.37 7.22
CA GLU A 804 -69.32 -3.91 6.86
C GLU A 804 -69.32 -2.51 6.23
N SER A 805 -68.36 -1.67 6.62
CA SER A 805 -68.15 -0.32 6.06
C SER A 805 -67.44 -0.34 4.69
N GLY A 806 -67.01 -1.52 4.24
CA GLY A 806 -66.41 -1.77 2.94
C GLY A 806 -64.91 -1.51 2.87
N PHE A 807 -64.20 -1.56 4.00
CA PHE A 807 -62.74 -1.65 4.01
C PHE A 807 -62.30 -3.01 3.45
N LEU A 808 -61.16 -3.02 2.76
CA LEU A 808 -60.59 -4.20 2.12
C LEU A 808 -59.57 -4.90 3.01
N TYR A 809 -58.88 -4.13 3.85
CA TYR A 809 -57.90 -4.65 4.79
C TYR A 809 -57.75 -3.77 6.03
N ASP A 810 -57.31 -4.38 7.12
CA ASP A 810 -56.77 -3.73 8.30
C ASP A 810 -55.25 -3.95 8.37
N SER A 811 -54.55 -3.04 9.05
CA SER A 811 -53.12 -3.19 9.34
C SER A 811 -52.83 -2.82 10.78
N SER A 812 -53.71 -3.26 11.69
CA SER A 812 -53.55 -3.03 13.12
C SER A 812 -52.81 -4.18 13.81
N GLY A 813 -52.74 -5.37 13.20
CA GLY A 813 -52.11 -6.54 13.79
C GLY A 813 -50.62 -6.36 14.03
N HIS A 814 -50.18 -6.62 15.26
CA HIS A 814 -48.77 -6.56 15.67
C HIS A 814 -48.47 -7.57 16.79
N ASP A 815 -47.23 -7.62 17.24
CA ASP A 815 -46.82 -8.49 18.33
C ASP A 815 -47.41 -8.06 19.69
N ARG A 816 -47.43 -8.99 20.65
CA ARG A 816 -48.04 -8.71 21.94
C ARG A 816 -47.26 -7.65 22.71
N MET A 817 -47.91 -6.53 22.95
CA MET A 817 -47.38 -5.45 23.77
C MET A 817 -48.26 -5.15 24.98
N LEU A 818 -47.61 -4.75 26.06
CA LEU A 818 -48.27 -4.18 27.24
C LEU A 818 -47.77 -2.74 27.39
N TRP A 819 -48.54 -1.78 26.88
CA TRP A 819 -48.13 -0.39 26.90
C TRP A 819 -48.07 0.15 28.32
N ASN A 820 -46.86 0.53 28.76
CA ASN A 820 -46.56 1.05 30.11
C ASN A 820 -47.15 0.23 31.28
N GLY A 821 -47.51 -1.04 31.07
CA GLY A 821 -48.18 -1.86 32.07
C GLY A 821 -49.67 -1.59 32.29
N GLN A 822 -50.32 -0.75 31.47
CA GLN A 822 -51.67 -0.22 31.75
C GLN A 822 -52.78 -0.74 30.82
N ALA A 823 -52.49 -1.03 29.56
CA ALA A 823 -53.47 -1.56 28.61
C ALA A 823 -52.86 -2.69 27.77
N GLU A 824 -53.55 -3.83 27.73
CA GLU A 824 -53.12 -5.02 26.99
C GLU A 824 -53.53 -4.91 25.53
N SER A 825 -52.60 -5.13 24.61
CA SER A 825 -52.87 -5.18 23.17
C SER A 825 -53.86 -6.31 22.84
N PRO A 826 -54.86 -6.08 21.96
CA PRO A 826 -55.71 -7.16 21.45
C PRO A 826 -54.93 -8.13 20.53
N TRP A 827 -53.74 -7.74 20.07
CA TRP A 827 -52.93 -8.53 19.14
C TRP A 827 -51.80 -9.29 19.83
N ASP A 828 -51.53 -10.50 19.34
CA ASP A 828 -50.48 -11.43 19.77
C ASP A 828 -49.88 -12.16 18.55
N LEU A 829 -49.45 -11.37 17.56
CA LEU A 829 -48.85 -11.91 16.34
C LEU A 829 -47.34 -12.15 16.49
N ASN A 830 -46.78 -13.04 15.67
CA ASN A 830 -45.34 -13.19 15.58
C ASN A 830 -44.75 -12.27 14.50
N PRO A 831 -43.46 -11.89 14.59
CA PRO A 831 -42.84 -11.02 13.59
C PRO A 831 -42.75 -11.61 12.17
N GLN A 832 -43.03 -12.90 11.98
CA GLN A 832 -43.08 -13.57 10.67
C GLN A 832 -44.52 -13.71 10.14
N SER A 833 -45.53 -13.22 10.87
CA SER A 833 -46.93 -13.28 10.47
C SER A 833 -47.10 -12.67 9.08
N GLN A 834 -47.74 -13.42 8.20
CA GLN A 834 -48.04 -13.03 6.82
C GLN A 834 -49.51 -12.65 6.71
N PRO A 835 -49.90 -11.82 5.72
CA PRO A 835 -51.29 -11.42 5.59
C PRO A 835 -52.24 -12.61 5.55
N TYR A 836 -53.34 -12.50 6.29
CA TYR A 836 -54.30 -13.57 6.51
C TYR A 836 -55.71 -13.01 6.72
N TYR A 837 -56.72 -13.86 6.61
CA TYR A 837 -58.10 -13.48 6.94
C TYR A 837 -58.38 -13.86 8.40
N PRO A 838 -58.63 -12.89 9.30
CA PRO A 838 -58.88 -13.17 10.71
C PRO A 838 -60.17 -13.97 10.97
N SER A 839 -60.18 -14.75 12.05
CA SER A 839 -61.38 -15.41 12.55
C SER A 839 -62.33 -14.41 13.22
N ARG A 840 -63.64 -14.68 13.14
CA ARG A 840 -64.68 -13.83 13.75
C ARG A 840 -64.61 -13.76 15.27
N THR A 841 -64.04 -14.77 15.91
CA THR A 841 -63.99 -14.86 17.38
C THR A 841 -62.60 -14.61 17.94
N ASP A 842 -61.58 -14.56 17.08
CA ASP A 842 -60.19 -14.34 17.48
C ASP A 842 -59.42 -13.75 16.30
N GLN A 843 -59.12 -12.45 16.40
CA GLN A 843 -58.38 -11.73 15.38
C GLN A 843 -56.97 -12.26 15.15
N ASN A 844 -56.38 -12.97 16.13
CA ASN A 844 -55.03 -13.54 16.03
C ASN A 844 -55.00 -14.90 15.31
N ALA A 845 -56.17 -15.50 15.06
CA ALA A 845 -56.28 -16.80 14.41
C ALA A 845 -56.71 -16.65 12.95
N PRO A 846 -56.08 -17.37 12.00
CA PRO A 846 -56.53 -17.40 10.62
C PRO A 846 -57.83 -18.20 10.49
N ALA A 847 -58.70 -17.77 9.57
CA ALA A 847 -59.86 -18.52 9.11
C ALA A 847 -59.82 -18.69 7.58
N ASP A 848 -60.66 -19.58 7.04
CA ASP A 848 -61.05 -19.51 5.62
C ASP A 848 -61.59 -18.10 5.32
N LYS A 849 -61.66 -17.70 4.03
CA LYS A 849 -62.09 -16.37 3.49
C LYS A 849 -63.50 -15.92 3.92
N SER A 850 -63.78 -15.99 5.22
CA SER A 850 -65.07 -16.00 5.88
C SER A 850 -65.55 -14.58 6.18
N ARG A 851 -64.70 -13.57 5.92
CA ARG A 851 -65.00 -12.16 5.63
C ARG A 851 -63.89 -11.54 4.75
N LEU A 852 -64.26 -10.51 3.97
CA LEU A 852 -63.45 -9.88 2.91
C LEU A 852 -62.32 -8.97 3.43
N LEU A 853 -62.22 -8.74 4.74
CA LEU A 853 -61.20 -7.92 5.34
C LEU A 853 -59.93 -8.75 5.58
N LEU A 854 -58.88 -8.45 4.82
CA LEU A 854 -57.56 -9.02 5.03
C LEU A 854 -56.86 -8.31 6.18
N GLU A 855 -56.20 -9.03 7.08
CA GLU A 855 -55.24 -8.43 8.00
C GLU A 855 -53.86 -8.41 7.32
N ILE A 856 -53.26 -7.22 7.26
CA ILE A 856 -51.88 -6.99 6.79
C ILE A 856 -51.05 -6.56 8.00
N PRO A 857 -50.38 -7.50 8.69
CA PRO A 857 -49.74 -7.17 9.96
C PRO A 857 -48.62 -6.13 9.83
N ASN A 858 -48.48 -5.30 10.85
CA ASN A 858 -47.37 -4.39 11.05
C ASN A 858 -46.15 -5.11 11.67
N THR A 859 -45.52 -6.00 10.90
CA THR A 859 -44.49 -6.89 11.44
C THR A 859 -43.11 -6.25 11.64
N ALA A 860 -42.73 -5.19 10.91
CA ALA A 860 -41.43 -4.54 11.12
C ALA A 860 -41.44 -3.54 12.28
N GLY A 861 -42.61 -3.28 12.87
CA GLY A 861 -42.80 -2.32 13.93
C GLY A 861 -42.75 -0.87 13.44
N ASN A 862 -42.50 0.03 14.38
CA ASN A 862 -42.54 1.48 14.16
C ASN A 862 -41.17 2.14 14.37
N THR A 863 -40.90 3.18 13.59
CA THR A 863 -39.64 3.94 13.65
C THR A 863 -39.51 4.87 14.87
N ASN A 864 -40.57 5.02 15.66
CA ASN A 864 -40.53 5.82 16.90
C ASN A 864 -39.86 5.04 18.04
N GLU A 865 -40.24 3.79 18.24
CA GLU A 865 -39.85 2.97 19.38
C GLU A 865 -38.64 2.10 19.09
N ASN A 866 -38.41 1.79 17.82
CA ASN A 866 -37.35 0.90 17.40
C ASN A 866 -36.24 1.67 16.69
N THR A 867 -35.01 1.26 16.98
CA THR A 867 -33.83 1.64 16.20
C THR A 867 -33.83 0.92 14.85
N ALA A 868 -33.08 1.44 13.89
CA ALA A 868 -32.93 0.79 12.58
C ALA A 868 -32.39 -0.64 12.71
N ALA A 869 -31.51 -0.90 13.68
CA ALA A 869 -30.94 -2.22 13.92
C ALA A 869 -32.00 -3.24 14.40
N GLU A 870 -32.91 -2.82 15.28
CA GLU A 870 -34.00 -3.67 15.77
C GLU A 870 -34.97 -4.00 14.62
N ILE A 871 -35.38 -3.01 13.84
CA ILE A 871 -36.24 -3.20 12.66
C ILE A 871 -35.59 -4.17 11.65
N LEU A 872 -34.30 -3.96 11.36
CA LEU A 872 -33.55 -4.85 10.46
C LEU A 872 -33.39 -6.27 11.01
N SER A 873 -33.32 -6.44 12.34
CA SER A 873 -33.27 -7.75 12.96
C SER A 873 -34.57 -8.54 12.74
N VAL A 874 -35.71 -7.86 12.81
CA VAL A 874 -37.03 -8.44 12.51
C VAL A 874 -37.15 -8.76 11.03
N LEU A 875 -36.78 -7.83 10.14
CA LEU A 875 -36.78 -8.05 8.69
C LEU A 875 -35.95 -9.27 8.28
N LYS A 876 -34.82 -9.52 8.97
CA LYS A 876 -33.97 -10.69 8.73
C LYS A 876 -34.68 -12.02 9.00
N THR A 877 -35.69 -12.02 9.86
CA THR A 877 -36.49 -13.24 10.13
C THR A 877 -37.46 -13.57 8.99
N VAL A 878 -37.82 -12.57 8.17
CA VAL A 878 -38.65 -12.74 6.96
C VAL A 878 -37.78 -13.02 5.74
N TYR A 879 -36.63 -12.35 5.63
CA TYR A 879 -35.67 -12.54 4.56
C TYR A 879 -34.23 -12.54 5.08
N ASP A 880 -33.58 -13.71 5.02
CA ASP A 880 -32.23 -13.94 5.54
C ASP A 880 -31.12 -13.80 4.47
N GLY A 881 -31.50 -13.41 3.23
CA GLY A 881 -30.61 -13.37 2.08
C GLY A 881 -30.82 -14.52 1.08
N ASN A 882 -31.50 -15.59 1.48
CA ASN A 882 -31.76 -16.74 0.63
C ASN A 882 -33.07 -16.58 -0.16
N PRO A 883 -33.23 -17.25 -1.32
CA PRO A 883 -34.49 -17.26 -2.04
C PRO A 883 -35.65 -17.71 -1.14
N VAL A 884 -36.72 -16.91 -1.09
CA VAL A 884 -37.90 -17.25 -0.31
C VAL A 884 -38.82 -18.18 -1.12
N MET A 885 -39.37 -19.17 -0.42
CA MET A 885 -40.12 -20.28 -1.05
C MET A 885 -41.60 -19.99 -1.27
N LYS A 886 -42.10 -18.85 -0.76
CA LYS A 886 -43.46 -18.34 -0.90
C LYS A 886 -43.44 -16.80 -0.81
N PRO A 887 -44.46 -16.09 -1.33
CA PRO A 887 -44.55 -14.65 -1.16
C PRO A 887 -44.48 -14.25 0.32
N GLN A 888 -43.74 -13.20 0.60
CA GLN A 888 -43.66 -12.59 1.92
C GLN A 888 -44.09 -11.13 1.85
N ALA A 889 -44.69 -10.61 2.90
CA ALA A 889 -45.06 -9.22 3.07
C ALA A 889 -44.59 -8.72 4.43
N VAL A 890 -44.12 -7.47 4.47
CA VAL A 890 -43.71 -6.76 5.67
C VAL A 890 -44.17 -5.32 5.58
N THR A 891 -44.61 -4.77 6.70
CA THR A 891 -45.05 -3.39 6.81
C THR A 891 -44.16 -2.67 7.80
N LEU A 892 -43.66 -1.49 7.41
CA LEU A 892 -42.89 -0.56 8.21
C LEU A 892 -43.73 0.68 8.47
N MET A 893 -43.76 1.16 9.72
CA MET A 893 -44.56 2.32 10.10
C MET A 893 -43.73 3.52 10.55
N THR A 894 -44.13 4.71 10.11
CA THR A 894 -43.54 6.01 10.47
C THR A 894 -44.62 7.05 10.71
N HIS A 895 -44.33 8.07 11.51
CA HIS A 895 -45.23 9.20 11.75
C HIS A 895 -44.67 10.49 11.14
N PRO A 896 -45.42 11.18 10.26
CA PRO A 896 -44.99 12.47 9.72
C PRO A 896 -44.73 13.53 10.80
N GLN A 897 -45.47 13.49 11.91
CA GLN A 897 -45.33 14.43 13.04
C GLN A 897 -43.97 14.33 13.75
N TRP A 898 -43.32 13.16 13.68
CA TRP A 898 -42.06 12.88 14.39
C TRP A 898 -40.86 12.77 13.43
N TYR A 899 -40.96 13.40 12.26
CA TYR A 899 -39.99 13.29 11.17
C TYR A 899 -38.52 13.52 11.57
N LEU A 900 -38.25 14.43 12.51
CA LEU A 900 -36.88 14.73 12.97
C LEU A 900 -36.17 13.50 13.57
N LYS A 901 -36.93 12.62 14.21
CA LYS A 901 -36.44 11.38 14.81
C LYS A 901 -36.58 10.20 13.84
N GLU A 902 -37.73 10.08 13.20
CA GLU A 902 -38.08 8.85 12.48
C GLU A 902 -37.55 8.78 11.06
N VAL A 903 -37.47 9.90 10.32
CA VAL A 903 -36.91 9.90 8.96
C VAL A 903 -35.47 9.40 8.93
N PRO A 904 -34.57 9.78 9.87
CA PRO A 904 -33.25 9.16 9.98
C PRO A 904 -33.28 7.64 10.14
N VAL A 905 -34.17 7.12 10.99
CA VAL A 905 -34.31 5.67 11.23
C VAL A 905 -34.83 4.97 9.98
N ALA A 906 -35.90 5.48 9.37
CA ALA A 906 -36.47 4.96 8.13
C ALA A 906 -35.43 4.95 6.99
N ARG A 907 -34.63 6.01 6.85
CA ARG A 907 -33.57 6.08 5.84
C ARG A 907 -32.57 4.94 5.98
N GLU A 908 -32.11 4.64 7.19
CA GLU A 908 -31.15 3.54 7.40
C GLU A 908 -31.76 2.17 7.07
N VAL A 909 -33.02 1.93 7.44
CA VAL A 909 -33.73 0.68 7.10
C VAL A 909 -33.91 0.54 5.59
N LEU A 910 -34.43 1.58 4.93
CA LEU A 910 -34.68 1.58 3.48
C LEU A 910 -33.39 1.45 2.67
N LYS A 911 -32.28 2.01 3.17
CA LYS A 911 -30.95 1.84 2.58
C LYS A 911 -30.53 0.39 2.53
N VAL A 912 -30.72 -0.37 3.60
CA VAL A 912 -30.42 -1.80 3.63
C VAL A 912 -31.39 -2.60 2.77
N LEU A 913 -32.70 -2.34 2.86
CA LEU A 913 -33.69 -3.04 2.03
C LEU A 913 -33.45 -2.84 0.53
N ARG A 914 -33.04 -1.63 0.12
CA ARG A 914 -32.72 -1.34 -1.28
C ARG A 914 -31.52 -2.12 -1.80
N GLN A 915 -30.60 -2.55 -0.93
CA GLN A 915 -29.51 -3.45 -1.32
C GLN A 915 -30.01 -4.85 -1.73
N HIS A 916 -31.25 -5.20 -1.39
CA HIS A 916 -31.90 -6.45 -1.77
C HIS A 916 -33.06 -6.24 -2.75
N SER A 917 -33.11 -5.10 -3.44
CA SER A 917 -34.19 -4.79 -4.35
C SER A 917 -34.12 -5.58 -5.66
N PHE A 918 -35.28 -6.06 -6.10
CA PHE A 918 -35.42 -6.74 -7.38
C PHE A 918 -35.10 -5.82 -8.57
N THR A 919 -35.45 -4.54 -8.50
CA THR A 919 -35.17 -3.57 -9.59
C THR A 919 -33.68 -3.33 -9.79
N ARG A 920 -32.88 -3.56 -8.75
CA ARG A 920 -31.41 -3.53 -8.79
C ARG A 920 -30.78 -4.90 -9.05
N ASN A 921 -31.59 -5.91 -9.33
CA ASN A 921 -31.14 -7.28 -9.55
C ASN A 921 -30.28 -7.83 -8.39
N SER A 922 -30.59 -7.42 -7.15
CA SER A 922 -29.77 -7.72 -5.98
C SER A 922 -30.51 -8.52 -4.89
N GLY A 923 -31.82 -8.69 -5.02
CA GLY A 923 -32.62 -9.53 -4.13
C GLY A 923 -34.10 -9.59 -4.52
N PRO A 924 -34.96 -10.20 -3.68
CA PRO A 924 -36.39 -10.37 -3.93
C PRO A 924 -37.26 -9.21 -3.41
N VAL A 925 -36.68 -8.14 -2.87
CA VAL A 925 -37.44 -7.05 -2.22
C VAL A 925 -38.12 -6.18 -3.26
N ILE A 926 -39.42 -5.93 -3.06
CA ILE A 926 -40.26 -5.07 -3.90
C ILE A 926 -41.02 -4.10 -2.99
N PHE A 927 -40.85 -2.80 -3.25
CA PHE A 927 -41.58 -1.76 -2.53
C PHE A 927 -42.96 -1.55 -3.14
N VAL A 928 -44.01 -1.60 -2.32
CA VAL A 928 -45.41 -1.56 -2.75
C VAL A 928 -46.28 -0.85 -1.70
N THR A 929 -47.52 -0.51 -2.03
CA THR A 929 -48.51 -0.04 -1.04
C THR A 929 -49.12 -1.23 -0.28
N ALA A 930 -49.81 -0.98 0.84
CA ALA A 930 -50.53 -2.04 1.55
C ALA A 930 -51.72 -2.58 0.71
N GLY A 931 -52.34 -1.74 -0.12
CA GLY A 931 -53.38 -2.12 -1.07
C GLY A 931 -52.86 -3.04 -2.18
N ASP A 932 -51.61 -2.86 -2.62
CA ASP A 932 -50.95 -3.82 -3.51
C ASP A 932 -50.79 -5.18 -2.83
N ILE A 933 -50.36 -5.20 -1.56
CA ILE A 933 -50.27 -6.44 -0.76
C ILE A 933 -51.64 -7.11 -0.69
N TYR A 934 -52.71 -6.35 -0.42
CA TYR A 934 -54.08 -6.87 -0.48
C TYR A 934 -54.39 -7.52 -1.84
N ASN A 935 -54.07 -6.84 -2.94
CA ASN A 935 -54.32 -7.36 -4.29
C ASN A 935 -53.56 -8.65 -4.61
N ILE A 936 -52.41 -8.87 -3.97
CA ILE A 936 -51.59 -10.08 -4.13
C ILE A 936 -52.14 -11.24 -3.26
N TRP A 937 -52.68 -10.95 -2.08
CA TRP A 937 -53.14 -11.96 -1.11
C TRP A 937 -54.63 -12.34 -1.24
N LYS A 938 -55.45 -11.54 -1.90
CA LYS A 938 -56.87 -11.87 -2.16
C LYS A 938 -57.00 -13.04 -3.14
#